data_AF-F3KCQ1-F1
#
_entry.id   AF-F3KCQ1-F1
#
_cell.length_a   1.000
_cell.length_b   1.000
_cell.length_c   1.000
_cell.angle_alpha   90.00
_cell.angle_beta   90.00
_cell.angle_gamma   90.00
#
_symmetry.space_group_name_H-M   'P 1'
#
loop_
_entity.id
_entity.type
_entity.pdbx_description
1 polymer ?
#
loop_
_entity_poly.entity_id
_entity_poly.type
_entity_poly.pdbx_seq_one_letter_code
_entity_poly.pdbx_strand_id
1 'polypeptide(L)'
;MGEAGLKHSSADDAVSNEEKQTLLEFLKRSHGESNGAPKKITLNRKVTTQLKTGSSQGRGGKTVNVEVRKKRTYVKRSSLEAGKNAERLEQELERQAEAARIAAEEAARIAAEEARKKAEEEEAEKKRAAEEAARLQMEAEQAAKENESKKKKAETEADPVADEVEDEPAQPVELTEKERLHIEMEERKAAEAKKGKKAAPKPKPERWEEEVLEEESLAPVAGVQKRNLVTPKIAKPTKFLKQHGFAKPAAPVMKEVQIPESIVVSELAQRMSVKANVIIKQLMKMGVMANINQSIDRDTAVLLVEEMGHSYVLEDARDIEQSVVDELLEVSGDEVPRAPVVTVMGHVDHGKTSLLDYIRKSRVTAGESGGITQHIGAYHVETDHGMVCFLDTPGHAAFTAMRARGAQATDIVILVVAADDGVMPQTEEAIQHARSAGVPLVVAINKIDKEGADLDRVKNELAAKEVIPEDWGGDTQFIPVSAHTGEGIDELLDALLLQSEMLELTAAENVPARGVVVESRLDKGRGSVATLLIQHGTLKQGDIVLASQEYGRARALLDENAKPIKSAGPSIPVEILGLAGTPNAGDEFFVVPSEKKAREVAEFRAEQLKAEQQASQQAMQLENMFAEMTSGEVKVLNIVLKTDVRGTLEALTSSLMKIGNEEVKVVIVSSGVGGISETDANLAVSTGAVIFGFNVRADSSARRVIEKNGIDLRYYSVIYDIVDDVTKALSGMLSPEFKESIVGVAEVRDVFTSPKFGSIAGSMVIEGTVYRNKPIRVLRDDVVIYEGELESLRRFKDDANEVRNGMECGIGVKNYTDVRVGDNI
;
A
#
# COMPACT_ATOMS: atom_id res chain seq x y z
N MET A 1 10.78 59.85 34.41
CA MET A 1 10.34 60.46 33.13
C MET A 1 11.07 61.77 32.85
N GLY A 2 10.93 62.79 33.71
CA GLY A 2 11.57 64.11 33.48
C GLY A 2 13.10 64.09 33.36
N GLU A 3 13.81 63.28 34.17
CA GLU A 3 15.28 63.15 34.09
C GLU A 3 15.77 62.46 32.80
N ALA A 4 14.91 61.66 32.16
CA ALA A 4 15.17 61.05 30.85
C ALA A 4 14.74 61.94 29.67
N GLY A 5 14.28 63.17 29.94
CA GLY A 5 13.87 64.15 28.92
C GLY A 5 12.42 64.00 28.41
N LEU A 6 11.59 63.18 29.07
CA LEU A 6 10.20 62.96 28.68
C LEU A 6 9.26 63.96 29.36
N LYS A 7 8.24 64.44 28.63
CA LYS A 7 7.34 65.54 29.05
C LYS A 7 6.20 65.10 29.99
N HIS A 8 6.08 63.81 30.26
CA HIS A 8 5.02 63.20 31.09
C HIS A 8 5.21 63.56 32.56
N SER A 9 4.14 64.07 33.18
CA SER A 9 4.16 64.60 34.55
C SER A 9 3.17 63.88 35.49
N SER A 10 2.26 63.07 34.93
CA SER A 10 1.26 62.26 35.65
C SER A 10 1.61 60.77 35.58
N ALA A 11 1.17 59.98 36.55
CA ALA A 11 1.41 58.53 36.61
C ALA A 11 0.61 57.73 35.56
N ASP A 12 -0.52 58.26 35.09
CA ASP A 12 -1.45 57.57 34.18
C ASP A 12 -1.30 57.96 32.69
N ASP A 13 -0.30 58.78 32.34
CA ASP A 13 -0.11 59.21 30.95
C ASP A 13 0.47 58.06 30.08
N ALA A 14 -0.17 57.78 28.95
CA ALA A 14 0.25 56.74 28.01
C ALA A 14 1.58 57.10 27.32
N VAL A 15 2.53 56.15 27.32
CA VAL A 15 3.90 56.34 26.81
C VAL A 15 4.06 55.61 25.47
N SER A 16 4.54 56.31 24.45
CA SER A 16 4.74 55.73 23.12
C SER A 16 5.96 54.78 23.09
N ASN A 17 6.05 53.91 22.08
CA ASN A 17 7.16 52.95 21.98
C ASN A 17 8.53 53.63 21.79
N GLU A 18 8.57 54.80 21.15
CA GLU A 18 9.80 55.59 21.00
C GLU A 18 10.25 56.22 22.34
N GLU A 19 9.29 56.65 23.16
CA GLU A 19 9.53 57.19 24.49
C GLU A 19 9.98 56.10 25.48
N LYS A 20 9.48 54.88 25.32
CA LYS A 20 9.97 53.71 26.07
C LYS A 20 11.42 53.39 25.74
N GLN A 21 11.83 53.48 24.48
CA GLN A 21 13.22 53.22 24.07
C GLN A 21 14.20 54.27 24.63
N THR A 22 13.82 55.55 24.59
CA THR A 22 14.65 56.64 25.14
C THR A 22 14.79 56.52 26.67
N LEU A 23 13.73 56.13 27.38
CA LEU A 23 13.80 55.81 28.81
C LEU A 23 14.73 54.61 29.09
N LEU A 24 14.68 53.58 28.25
CA LEU A 24 15.51 52.38 28.37
C LEU A 24 16.99 52.68 28.12
N GLU A 25 17.31 53.53 27.15
CA GLU A 25 18.68 53.98 26.90
C GLU A 25 19.22 54.84 28.05
N PHE A 26 18.38 55.72 28.62
CA PHE A 26 18.75 56.51 29.79
C PHE A 26 19.04 55.61 31.00
N LEU A 27 18.19 54.62 31.26
CA LEU A 27 18.37 53.66 32.36
C LEU A 27 19.61 52.78 32.17
N LYS A 28 19.90 52.35 30.94
CA LYS A 28 21.13 51.59 30.64
C LYS A 28 22.39 52.43 30.85
N ARG A 29 22.33 53.74 30.56
CA ARG A 29 23.41 54.68 30.87
C ARG A 29 23.57 54.91 32.37
N SER A 30 22.48 55.07 33.11
CA SER A 30 22.54 55.30 34.57
C SER A 30 23.02 54.06 35.33
N HIS A 31 22.78 52.86 34.79
CA HIS A 31 23.26 51.59 35.33
C HIS A 31 24.67 51.18 34.85
N GLY A 32 25.42 52.08 34.19
CA GLY A 32 26.87 51.94 34.02
C GLY A 32 27.33 51.07 32.85
N GLU A 33 26.48 50.77 31.86
CA GLU A 33 26.89 50.01 30.69
C GLU A 33 27.56 50.92 29.64
N SER A 34 28.89 51.03 29.68
CA SER A 34 29.67 51.80 28.69
C SER A 34 30.04 50.97 27.46
N ASN A 35 29.68 51.47 26.27
CA ASN A 35 29.99 50.85 24.97
C ASN A 35 31.46 51.07 24.57
N GLY A 36 32.28 50.02 24.46
CA GLY A 36 33.53 50.08 23.71
C GLY A 36 34.55 48.93 23.90
N ALA A 37 34.54 47.94 22.99
CA ALA A 37 35.73 47.19 22.51
C ALA A 37 35.39 46.33 21.26
N PRO A 38 36.32 46.06 20.32
CA PRO A 38 36.00 45.70 18.94
C PRO A 38 35.65 44.20 18.73
N LYS A 39 34.63 43.93 17.90
CA LYS A 39 33.99 42.61 17.69
C LYS A 39 34.57 41.74 16.55
N LYS A 40 35.74 42.05 15.96
CA LYS A 40 36.23 41.30 14.78
C LYS A 40 37.73 41.04 14.80
N ILE A 41 38.10 39.76 14.70
CA ILE A 41 39.44 39.31 14.30
C ILE A 41 39.26 38.41 13.07
N THR A 42 40.05 38.67 12.02
CA THR A 42 40.07 37.88 10.77
C THR A 42 41.42 37.19 10.60
N LEU A 43 41.40 35.88 10.37
CA LEU A 43 42.58 35.08 10.02
C LEU A 43 42.40 34.51 8.62
N ASN A 44 43.41 34.73 7.76
CA ASN A 44 43.44 34.22 6.40
C ASN A 44 44.32 32.96 6.36
N ARG A 45 43.78 31.82 5.95
CA ARG A 45 44.58 30.61 5.64
C ARG A 45 44.64 30.42 4.13
N LYS A 46 45.85 30.33 3.59
CA LYS A 46 46.11 30.05 2.17
C LYS A 46 46.28 28.54 1.99
N VAL A 47 45.51 27.92 1.11
CA VAL A 47 45.69 26.53 0.69
C VAL A 47 45.72 26.49 -0.84
N THR A 48 46.80 25.94 -1.39
CA THR A 48 47.01 25.74 -2.82
C THR A 48 46.83 24.28 -3.16
N THR A 49 45.94 23.97 -4.09
CA THR A 49 45.76 22.63 -4.66
C THR A 49 45.99 22.66 -6.17
N GLN A 50 46.70 21.65 -6.68
CA GLN A 50 47.03 21.54 -8.10
C GLN A 50 46.08 20.53 -8.77
N LEU A 51 45.40 20.95 -9.82
CA LEU A 51 44.55 20.08 -10.63
C LEU A 51 45.28 19.77 -11.95
N LYS A 52 45.45 18.48 -12.24
CA LYS A 52 45.92 18.01 -13.55
C LYS A 52 44.71 17.58 -14.36
N THR A 53 44.44 18.30 -15.46
CA THR A 53 43.42 17.92 -16.43
C THR A 53 43.97 16.82 -17.34
N GLY A 54 43.31 15.67 -17.40
CA GLY A 54 43.63 14.61 -18.34
C GLY A 54 42.92 14.81 -19.68
N SER A 55 43.66 14.73 -20.79
CA SER A 55 43.08 14.49 -22.12
C SER A 55 43.93 13.46 -22.88
N SER A 56 43.25 12.64 -23.68
CA SER A 56 43.81 11.54 -24.44
C SER A 56 44.85 12.00 -25.46
N GLN A 57 45.77 11.09 -25.78
CA GLN A 57 46.87 11.22 -26.75
C GLN A 57 47.99 12.22 -26.39
N GLY A 58 48.93 11.75 -25.58
CA GLY A 58 50.35 11.77 -25.97
C GLY A 58 51.02 13.12 -26.22
N ARG A 59 50.75 14.17 -25.43
CA ARG A 59 51.74 15.25 -25.16
C ARG A 59 51.32 16.11 -23.96
N GLY A 60 52.14 16.06 -22.89
CA GLY A 60 52.27 16.98 -21.75
C GLY A 60 51.02 17.75 -21.27
N GLY A 61 50.31 17.21 -20.28
CA GLY A 61 49.23 17.92 -19.58
C GLY A 61 49.74 19.12 -18.75
N LYS A 62 49.15 20.30 -18.96
CA LYS A 62 49.43 21.52 -18.18
C LYS A 62 48.79 21.42 -16.80
N THR A 63 49.60 21.59 -15.75
CA THR A 63 49.12 21.75 -14.37
C THR A 63 48.59 23.17 -14.18
N VAL A 64 47.35 23.32 -13.75
CA VAL A 64 46.78 24.62 -13.39
C VAL A 64 46.67 24.68 -11.86
N ASN A 65 47.35 25.65 -11.25
CA ASN A 65 47.26 25.92 -9.83
C ASN A 65 45.99 26.74 -9.56
N VAL A 66 45.05 26.19 -8.81
CA VAL A 66 43.83 26.91 -8.42
C VAL A 66 43.99 27.34 -6.96
N GLU A 67 44.05 28.65 -6.73
CA GLU A 67 44.07 29.24 -5.39
C GLU A 67 42.65 29.54 -4.94
N VAL A 68 42.15 28.83 -3.92
CA VAL A 68 40.84 29.14 -3.30
C VAL A 68 41.07 29.88 -1.99
N ARG A 69 40.60 31.14 -1.93
CA ARG A 69 40.62 31.95 -0.69
C ARG A 69 39.26 31.84 0.00
N LYS A 70 39.20 31.13 1.13
CA LYS A 70 38.02 31.17 2.02
C LYS A 70 38.21 32.19 3.14
N LYS A 71 37.29 33.15 3.22
CA LYS A 71 37.17 34.14 4.30
C LYS A 71 36.14 33.62 5.30
N ARG A 72 36.56 33.31 6.54
CA ARG A 72 35.64 33.01 7.65
C ARG A 72 35.68 34.15 8.65
N THR A 73 34.50 34.65 9.00
CA THR A 73 34.30 35.72 9.98
C THR A 73 33.67 35.09 11.21
N TYR A 74 34.34 35.14 12.35
CA TYR A 74 33.83 34.61 13.62
C TYR A 74 33.24 35.76 14.45
N VAL A 75 31.99 35.62 14.90
CA VAL A 75 31.33 36.55 15.82
C VAL A 75 30.96 35.75 17.06
N LYS A 76 31.39 36.20 18.24
CA LYS A 76 31.04 35.59 19.53
C LYS A 76 29.51 35.62 19.71
N ARG A 77 28.90 34.43 19.78
CA ARG A 77 27.46 34.19 19.98
C ARG A 77 27.34 33.40 21.29
N SER A 78 26.79 34.04 22.32
CA SER A 78 26.35 33.31 23.53
C SER A 78 25.26 34.05 24.30
N SER A 79 25.03 35.35 24.07
CA SER A 79 23.93 36.10 24.72
C SER A 79 22.81 36.57 23.80
N LEU A 80 22.85 36.22 22.50
CA LEU A 80 21.82 36.58 21.51
C LEU A 80 20.94 35.41 21.07
N GLU A 81 21.25 34.17 21.48
CA GLU A 81 20.55 32.97 20.98
C GLU A 81 19.24 32.67 21.70
N ALA A 82 19.07 33.07 22.96
CA ALA A 82 17.78 32.91 23.64
C ALA A 82 16.66 33.80 23.05
N GLY A 83 16.98 35.05 22.68
CA GLY A 83 16.01 35.96 22.05
C GLY A 83 15.81 35.72 20.55
N LYS A 84 16.88 35.37 19.82
CA LYS A 84 16.78 35.10 18.37
C LYS A 84 16.21 33.74 18.02
N ASN A 85 16.25 32.76 18.94
CA ASN A 85 15.53 31.50 18.75
C ASN A 85 14.03 31.71 18.92
N ALA A 86 13.58 32.59 19.83
CA ALA A 86 12.17 32.96 19.94
C ALA A 86 11.69 33.74 18.70
N GLU A 87 12.41 34.77 18.25
CA GLU A 87 12.07 35.50 17.02
C GLU A 87 12.15 34.63 15.76
N ARG A 88 13.05 33.63 15.70
CA ARG A 88 13.08 32.65 14.60
C ARG A 88 11.94 31.66 14.67
N LEU A 89 11.57 31.18 15.85
CA LEU A 89 10.42 30.30 16.03
C LEU A 89 9.12 31.01 15.67
N GLU A 90 8.96 32.28 16.06
CA GLU A 90 7.83 33.12 15.64
C GLU A 90 7.84 33.37 14.13
N GLN A 91 8.99 33.69 13.53
CA GLN A 91 9.08 33.85 12.07
C GLN A 91 8.87 32.55 11.29
N GLU A 92 9.27 31.40 11.84
CA GLU A 92 9.04 30.09 11.21
C GLU A 92 7.58 29.67 11.38
N LEU A 93 6.95 29.96 12.52
CA LEU A 93 5.52 29.76 12.76
C LEU A 93 4.66 30.67 11.88
N GLU A 94 5.03 31.94 11.71
CA GLU A 94 4.35 32.86 10.78
C GLU A 94 4.51 32.40 9.33
N ARG A 95 5.70 31.93 8.93
CA ARG A 95 5.94 31.41 7.57
C ARG A 95 5.25 30.07 7.32
N GLN A 96 5.11 29.22 8.35
CA GLN A 96 4.31 27.99 8.30
C GLN A 96 2.81 28.30 8.28
N ALA A 97 2.35 29.30 9.03
CA ALA A 97 0.96 29.75 9.00
C ALA A 97 0.59 30.40 7.66
N GLU A 98 1.49 31.18 7.06
CA GLU A 98 1.31 31.77 5.73
C GLU A 98 1.36 30.70 4.63
N ALA A 99 2.27 29.73 4.71
CA ALA A 99 2.31 28.58 3.80
C ALA A 99 1.07 27.69 3.93
N ALA A 100 0.57 27.46 5.15
CA ALA A 100 -0.67 26.73 5.40
C ALA A 100 -1.90 27.49 4.87
N ARG A 101 -1.90 28.83 4.96
CA ARG A 101 -2.99 29.66 4.40
C ARG A 101 -2.99 29.65 2.87
N ILE A 102 -1.80 29.72 2.24
CA ILE A 102 -1.66 29.62 0.79
C ILE A 102 -2.04 28.22 0.30
N ALA A 103 -1.62 27.16 1.00
CA ALA A 103 -2.02 25.79 0.68
C ALA A 103 -3.53 25.55 0.86
N ALA A 104 -4.14 26.14 1.89
CA ALA A 104 -5.59 26.08 2.09
C ALA A 104 -6.37 26.87 1.02
N GLU A 105 -5.85 28.02 0.58
CA GLU A 105 -6.44 28.82 -0.49
C GLU A 105 -6.30 28.14 -1.86
N GLU A 106 -5.17 27.48 -2.12
CA GLU A 106 -4.95 26.70 -3.33
C GLU A 106 -5.79 25.41 -3.34
N ALA A 107 -5.91 24.71 -2.21
CA ALA A 107 -6.80 23.57 -2.05
C ALA A 107 -8.28 23.95 -2.19
N ALA A 108 -8.69 25.11 -1.65
CA ALA A 108 -10.04 25.63 -1.83
C ALA A 108 -10.31 26.01 -3.30
N ARG A 109 -9.31 26.53 -4.02
CA ARG A 109 -9.43 26.84 -5.45
C ARG A 109 -9.55 25.56 -6.29
N ILE A 110 -8.77 24.52 -5.98
CA ILE A 110 -8.84 23.22 -6.66
C ILE A 110 -10.18 22.53 -6.38
N ALA A 111 -10.65 22.55 -5.12
CA ALA A 111 -11.95 21.99 -4.76
C ALA A 111 -13.12 22.75 -5.41
N ALA A 112 -13.03 24.08 -5.54
CA ALA A 112 -14.02 24.88 -6.25
C ALA A 112 -14.02 24.63 -7.77
N GLU A 113 -12.85 24.36 -8.36
CA GLU A 113 -12.71 24.02 -9.78
C GLU A 113 -13.24 22.60 -10.06
N GLU A 114 -12.97 21.63 -9.18
CA GLU A 114 -13.54 20.29 -9.27
C GLU A 114 -15.06 20.28 -9.04
N ALA A 115 -15.57 21.03 -8.07
CA ALA A 115 -17.01 21.16 -7.84
C ALA A 115 -17.72 21.80 -9.05
N ARG A 116 -17.06 22.75 -9.73
CA ARG A 116 -17.61 23.37 -10.93
C ARG A 116 -17.58 22.43 -12.14
N LYS A 117 -16.53 21.61 -12.29
CA LYS A 117 -16.47 20.56 -13.33
C LYS A 117 -17.53 19.47 -13.09
N LYS A 118 -17.71 19.01 -11.85
CA LYS A 118 -18.77 18.05 -11.49
C LYS A 118 -20.17 18.62 -11.73
N ALA A 119 -20.39 19.90 -11.42
CA ALA A 119 -21.67 20.55 -11.71
C ALA A 119 -21.93 20.72 -13.22
N GLU A 120 -20.91 21.03 -14.02
CA GLU A 120 -21.02 21.09 -15.49
C GLU A 120 -21.25 19.69 -16.11
N GLU A 121 -20.63 18.65 -15.56
CA GLU A 121 -20.84 17.26 -15.97
C GLU A 121 -22.27 16.78 -15.61
N GLU A 122 -22.76 17.05 -14.40
CA GLU A 122 -24.14 16.74 -14.01
C GLU A 122 -25.18 17.52 -14.85
N GLU A 123 -24.90 18.78 -15.21
CA GLU A 123 -25.80 19.55 -16.07
C GLU A 123 -25.79 19.03 -17.51
N ALA A 124 -24.63 18.57 -18.01
CA ALA A 124 -24.51 17.92 -19.31
C ALA A 124 -25.21 16.55 -19.34
N GLU A 125 -25.12 15.78 -18.26
CA GLU A 125 -25.80 14.49 -18.10
C GLU A 125 -27.31 14.66 -17.98
N LYS A 126 -27.79 15.64 -17.21
CA LYS A 126 -29.22 16.01 -17.13
C LYS A 126 -29.77 16.48 -18.48
N LYS A 127 -28.97 17.20 -19.29
CA LYS A 127 -29.36 17.59 -20.66
C LYS A 127 -29.43 16.39 -21.60
N ARG A 128 -28.47 15.46 -21.53
CA ARG A 128 -28.48 14.21 -22.32
C ARG A 128 -29.67 13.32 -21.94
N ALA A 129 -29.93 13.15 -20.64
CA ALA A 129 -31.08 12.40 -20.15
C ALA A 129 -32.41 13.05 -20.54
N ALA A 130 -32.51 14.39 -20.52
CA ALA A 130 -33.70 15.10 -20.97
C ALA A 130 -33.92 15.00 -22.50
N GLU A 131 -32.84 15.02 -23.28
CA GLU A 131 -32.90 14.85 -24.75
C GLU A 131 -33.28 13.40 -25.13
N GLU A 132 -32.77 12.42 -24.39
CA GLU A 132 -33.12 11.01 -24.57
C GLU A 132 -34.57 10.71 -24.13
N ALA A 133 -35.02 11.27 -23.01
CA ALA A 133 -36.41 11.20 -22.58
C ALA A 133 -37.36 11.89 -23.56
N ALA A 134 -36.97 13.02 -24.15
CA ALA A 134 -37.74 13.68 -25.21
C ALA A 134 -37.80 12.84 -26.49
N ARG A 135 -36.71 12.15 -26.85
CA ARG A 135 -36.67 11.24 -28.01
C ARG A 135 -37.60 10.04 -27.81
N LEU A 136 -37.59 9.43 -26.62
CA LEU A 136 -38.48 8.33 -26.25
C LEU A 136 -39.95 8.78 -26.20
N GLN A 137 -40.24 10.00 -25.74
CA GLN A 137 -41.59 10.56 -25.78
C GLN A 137 -42.08 10.82 -27.21
N MET A 138 -41.22 11.32 -28.11
CA MET A 138 -41.57 11.50 -29.52
C MET A 138 -41.80 10.16 -30.24
N GLU A 139 -40.99 9.13 -29.94
CA GLU A 139 -41.22 7.78 -30.46
C GLU A 139 -42.52 7.16 -29.92
N ALA A 140 -42.82 7.35 -28.64
CA ALA A 140 -44.09 6.89 -28.04
C ALA A 140 -45.31 7.63 -28.62
N GLU A 141 -45.19 8.94 -28.90
CA GLU A 141 -46.27 9.72 -29.50
C GLU A 141 -46.48 9.39 -30.98
N GLN A 142 -45.40 9.05 -31.71
CA GLN A 142 -45.49 8.53 -33.08
C GLN A 142 -46.15 7.14 -33.12
N ALA A 143 -45.77 6.24 -32.20
CA ALA A 143 -46.41 4.92 -32.07
C ALA A 143 -47.90 5.02 -31.66
N ALA A 144 -48.26 5.99 -30.82
CA ALA A 144 -49.64 6.25 -30.44
C ALA A 144 -50.48 6.80 -31.61
N LYS A 145 -49.94 7.72 -32.41
CA LYS A 145 -50.60 8.24 -33.64
C LYS A 145 -50.75 7.16 -34.70
N GLU A 146 -49.78 6.25 -34.82
CA GLU A 146 -49.87 5.11 -35.74
C GLU A 146 -50.97 4.13 -35.31
N ASN A 147 -51.10 3.86 -34.01
CA ASN A 147 -52.18 3.04 -33.45
C ASN A 147 -53.56 3.71 -33.54
N GLU A 148 -53.65 5.03 -33.38
CA GLU A 148 -54.92 5.78 -33.54
C GLU A 148 -55.37 5.81 -35.01
N SER A 149 -54.43 5.86 -35.96
CA SER A 149 -54.72 5.75 -37.40
C SER A 149 -55.19 4.34 -37.81
N LYS A 150 -54.71 3.30 -37.12
CA LYS A 150 -55.18 1.91 -37.28
C LYS A 150 -56.56 1.71 -36.67
N LYS A 151 -56.88 2.37 -35.55
CA LYS A 151 -58.23 2.37 -34.94
C LYS A 151 -59.27 3.12 -35.77
N LYS A 152 -58.94 4.29 -36.34
CA LYS A 152 -59.87 5.04 -37.21
C LYS A 152 -60.16 4.35 -38.54
N LYS A 153 -59.26 3.47 -39.04
CA LYS A 153 -59.55 2.62 -40.19
C LYS A 153 -60.46 1.43 -39.85
N ALA A 154 -60.43 0.96 -38.60
CA ALA A 154 -61.27 -0.14 -38.13
C ALA A 154 -62.71 0.28 -37.75
N GLU A 155 -62.95 1.57 -37.44
CA GLU A 155 -64.29 2.09 -37.10
C GLU A 155 -65.11 2.60 -38.31
N THR A 156 -64.56 2.57 -39.53
CA THR A 156 -65.29 2.96 -40.76
C THR A 156 -65.99 1.79 -41.48
N GLU A 157 -65.88 0.56 -40.98
CA GLU A 157 -66.57 -0.63 -41.54
C GLU A 157 -67.41 -1.35 -40.48
N ALA A 158 -68.49 -0.71 -40.05
CA ALA A 158 -69.68 -1.33 -39.42
C ALA A 158 -70.78 -0.27 -39.46
N ASP A 159 -71.90 -0.38 -40.17
CA ASP A 159 -72.97 -1.40 -40.16
C ASP A 159 -74.05 -0.95 -41.21
N PRO A 160 -75.24 -1.57 -41.39
CA PRO A 160 -75.69 -2.96 -41.13
C PRO A 160 -76.61 -3.55 -42.25
N VAL A 161 -76.74 -4.88 -42.41
CA VAL A 161 -78.00 -5.56 -42.84
C VAL A 161 -78.04 -7.00 -42.29
N ALA A 162 -79.25 -7.42 -41.92
CA ALA A 162 -79.71 -8.59 -41.18
C ALA A 162 -79.79 -9.95 -41.92
N ASP A 163 -80.07 -10.97 -41.08
CA ASP A 163 -80.80 -12.24 -41.29
C ASP A 163 -80.13 -13.49 -41.90
N GLU A 164 -80.11 -14.54 -41.05
CA GLU A 164 -80.52 -15.94 -41.25
C GLU A 164 -79.79 -16.93 -42.21
N VAL A 165 -79.47 -18.09 -41.60
CA VAL A 165 -79.51 -19.49 -42.11
C VAL A 165 -78.24 -20.14 -42.71
N GLU A 166 -78.10 -21.41 -42.32
CA GLU A 166 -77.17 -22.51 -42.64
C GLU A 166 -76.65 -22.61 -44.10
N ASP A 167 -75.37 -23.00 -44.27
CA ASP A 167 -74.86 -24.21 -44.98
C ASP A 167 -73.38 -24.03 -45.42
N GLU A 168 -72.52 -25.00 -45.07
CA GLU A 168 -71.35 -25.35 -45.90
C GLU A 168 -71.84 -26.23 -47.09
N PRO A 169 -71.09 -26.52 -48.19
CA PRO A 169 -69.68 -26.21 -48.51
C PRO A 169 -69.46 -25.73 -49.98
N ALA A 170 -68.21 -25.37 -50.35
CA ALA A 170 -67.49 -25.73 -51.60
C ALA A 170 -66.43 -24.68 -52.01
N GLN A 171 -65.17 -25.11 -52.05
CA GLN A 171 -64.02 -24.48 -52.76
C GLN A 171 -64.16 -24.69 -54.29
N PRO A 172 -63.47 -23.96 -55.23
CA PRO A 172 -62.01 -23.74 -55.19
C PRO A 172 -61.35 -22.57 -55.99
N VAL A 173 -60.00 -22.51 -55.85
CA VAL A 173 -58.90 -21.94 -56.69
C VAL A 173 -58.84 -20.41 -56.95
N GLU A 174 -57.71 -19.68 -57.00
CA GLU A 174 -56.27 -19.99 -57.17
C GLU A 174 -55.42 -18.70 -56.96
N LEU A 175 -54.23 -18.77 -56.34
CA LEU A 175 -53.18 -17.74 -56.46
C LEU A 175 -51.77 -18.39 -56.38
N THR A 176 -51.27 -18.72 -57.57
CA THR A 176 -49.87 -18.70 -58.09
C THR A 176 -48.66 -19.10 -57.22
N GLU A 177 -48.30 -20.37 -57.38
CA GLU A 177 -47.01 -21.08 -57.59
C GLU A 177 -45.61 -20.41 -57.68
N LYS A 178 -45.39 -19.09 -57.50
CA LYS A 178 -44.02 -18.52 -57.60
C LYS A 178 -43.33 -18.20 -56.27
N GLU A 179 -44.05 -18.11 -55.17
CA GLU A 179 -43.47 -17.82 -53.85
C GLU A 179 -43.15 -19.08 -53.01
N ARG A 180 -43.64 -20.26 -53.41
CA ARG A 180 -43.34 -21.53 -52.72
C ARG A 180 -42.01 -22.17 -53.13
N LEU A 181 -41.51 -21.89 -54.34
CA LEU A 181 -40.29 -22.52 -54.86
C LEU A 181 -38.97 -21.94 -54.33
N HIS A 182 -38.98 -20.78 -53.67
CA HIS A 182 -37.77 -20.22 -53.04
C HIS A 182 -37.55 -20.72 -51.61
N ILE A 183 -38.63 -21.03 -50.90
CA ILE A 183 -38.57 -21.51 -49.51
C ILE A 183 -38.16 -23.00 -49.47
N GLU A 184 -38.57 -23.80 -50.44
CA GLU A 184 -38.29 -25.25 -50.47
C GLU A 184 -36.86 -25.61 -50.92
N MET A 185 -36.12 -24.67 -51.52
CA MET A 185 -34.75 -24.89 -52.00
C MET A 185 -33.67 -24.55 -50.95
N GLU A 186 -33.97 -23.65 -50.01
CA GLU A 186 -33.07 -23.33 -48.89
C GLU A 186 -33.16 -24.38 -47.77
N GLU A 187 -34.34 -24.94 -47.50
CA GLU A 187 -34.49 -26.00 -46.50
C GLU A 187 -33.86 -27.34 -46.93
N ARG A 188 -33.73 -27.60 -48.24
CA ARG A 188 -33.09 -28.81 -48.77
C ARG A 188 -31.56 -28.84 -48.65
N LYS A 189 -30.88 -27.69 -48.55
CA LYS A 189 -29.41 -27.64 -48.37
C LYS A 189 -28.98 -27.77 -46.91
N ALA A 190 -29.86 -27.43 -45.96
CA ALA A 190 -29.58 -27.54 -44.53
C ALA A 190 -29.74 -28.98 -43.98
N ALA A 191 -30.49 -29.85 -44.67
CA ALA A 191 -30.79 -31.21 -44.23
C ALA A 191 -29.74 -32.28 -44.64
N GLU A 192 -28.84 -31.99 -45.59
CA GLU A 192 -27.87 -32.99 -46.11
C GLU A 192 -26.49 -33.02 -45.41
N ALA A 193 -26.22 -32.13 -44.44
CA ALA A 193 -24.91 -32.08 -43.76
C ALA A 193 -24.82 -32.87 -42.44
N LYS A 194 -25.88 -33.56 -42.00
CA LYS A 194 -25.89 -34.36 -40.75
C LYS A 194 -26.70 -35.66 -40.88
N LYS A 195 -26.12 -36.70 -41.51
CA LYS A 195 -26.27 -38.13 -41.11
C LYS A 195 -25.60 -39.07 -42.11
N GLY A 196 -24.55 -39.76 -41.66
CA GLY A 196 -23.99 -40.92 -42.35
C GLY A 196 -23.09 -41.73 -41.42
N LYS A 197 -23.67 -42.69 -40.67
CA LYS A 197 -22.93 -43.77 -40.01
C LYS A 197 -23.55 -45.10 -40.44
N LYS A 198 -22.72 -46.05 -40.91
CA LYS A 198 -22.42 -47.36 -40.27
C LYS A 198 -22.01 -48.42 -41.29
N ALA A 199 -20.87 -49.08 -41.05
CA ALA A 199 -20.74 -50.56 -41.01
C ALA A 199 -19.37 -50.96 -40.42
N ALA A 200 -19.35 -51.94 -39.52
CA ALA A 200 -18.16 -52.63 -38.98
C ALA A 200 -18.09 -54.05 -39.57
N PRO A 201 -16.98 -54.84 -39.46
CA PRO A 201 -16.68 -55.60 -38.22
C PRO A 201 -15.17 -55.81 -37.85
N LYS A 202 -14.96 -56.45 -36.67
CA LYS A 202 -13.75 -56.70 -35.80
C LYS A 202 -12.76 -57.80 -36.34
N PRO A 203 -11.66 -58.28 -35.66
CA PRO A 203 -11.12 -58.05 -34.28
C PRO A 203 -9.57 -57.91 -34.07
N LYS A 204 -9.20 -57.70 -32.77
CA LYS A 204 -7.92 -57.62 -31.98
C LYS A 204 -6.83 -58.73 -32.17
N PRO A 205 -5.67 -58.81 -31.44
CA PRO A 205 -5.10 -57.99 -30.31
C PRO A 205 -3.56 -57.69 -30.34
N GLU A 206 -3.04 -57.15 -29.20
CA GLU A 206 -1.69 -57.33 -28.59
C GLU A 206 -0.54 -56.40 -29.07
N ARG A 207 0.38 -55.89 -28.24
CA ARG A 207 0.74 -56.05 -26.81
C ARG A 207 1.73 -54.93 -26.42
N TRP A 208 1.91 -54.76 -25.10
CA TRP A 208 2.92 -54.00 -24.34
C TRP A 208 4.35 -54.09 -24.91
N GLU A 209 5.35 -53.26 -24.59
CA GLU A 209 5.77 -52.69 -23.31
C GLU A 209 7.04 -51.84 -23.62
N GLU A 210 7.25 -50.72 -22.92
CA GLU A 210 8.44 -50.46 -22.07
C GLU A 210 9.75 -50.04 -22.79
N GLU A 211 10.32 -48.91 -22.38
CA GLU A 211 11.56 -48.83 -21.55
C GLU A 211 12.72 -48.39 -22.47
N VAL A 212 13.73 -47.60 -22.12
CA VAL A 212 14.05 -46.59 -21.10
C VAL A 212 15.23 -45.79 -21.69
N LEU A 213 15.71 -44.77 -20.96
CA LEU A 213 17.13 -44.42 -20.76
C LEU A 213 17.88 -43.94 -22.01
N GLU A 214 18.16 -42.65 -22.13
CA GLU A 214 19.14 -41.85 -21.36
C GLU A 214 20.18 -41.39 -22.39
N GLU A 215 20.64 -40.15 -22.20
CA GLU A 215 22.01 -39.68 -22.35
C GLU A 215 22.86 -40.23 -23.53
N GLU A 216 23.55 -39.42 -24.32
CA GLU A 216 24.42 -38.34 -23.89
C GLU A 216 25.06 -37.74 -25.15
N SER A 217 25.58 -36.53 -24.99
CA SER A 217 26.87 -36.10 -25.57
C SER A 217 26.95 -35.68 -27.05
N LEU A 218 27.13 -34.37 -27.19
CA LEU A 218 28.31 -33.73 -27.79
C LEU A 218 28.60 -33.99 -29.29
N ALA A 219 28.37 -32.94 -30.07
CA ALA A 219 29.10 -32.59 -31.30
C ALA A 219 30.63 -32.79 -31.11
N PRO A 220 31.49 -32.98 -32.16
CA PRO A 220 31.63 -31.96 -33.22
C PRO A 220 32.26 -32.40 -34.58
N VAL A 221 32.43 -31.39 -35.46
CA VAL A 221 33.43 -31.25 -36.55
C VAL A 221 33.20 -31.91 -37.92
N ALA A 222 32.86 -31.02 -38.87
CA ALA A 222 33.45 -30.79 -40.21
C ALA A 222 33.75 -31.96 -41.17
N GLY A 223 33.02 -31.94 -42.30
CA GLY A 223 33.65 -31.53 -43.56
C GLY A 223 34.00 -32.62 -44.59
N VAL A 224 33.41 -32.45 -45.79
CA VAL A 224 34.02 -32.73 -47.12
C VAL A 224 34.00 -34.24 -47.51
N GLN A 225 33.39 -34.77 -48.59
CA GLN A 225 33.30 -34.34 -50.00
C GLN A 225 32.48 -35.33 -50.87
N LYS A 226 32.05 -34.84 -52.07
CA LYS A 226 31.78 -35.56 -53.35
C LYS A 226 30.45 -36.34 -53.45
N ARG A 227 29.68 -36.33 -54.55
CA ARG A 227 29.97 -36.04 -55.96
C ARG A 227 28.64 -35.93 -56.76
N ASN A 228 28.56 -34.97 -57.68
CA ASN A 228 28.03 -35.03 -59.05
C ASN A 228 26.68 -35.73 -59.39
N LEU A 229 25.76 -34.91 -59.91
CA LEU A 229 25.25 -34.87 -61.32
C LEU A 229 24.10 -35.84 -61.64
N VAL A 230 22.93 -35.27 -61.95
CA VAL A 230 22.26 -35.28 -63.27
C VAL A 230 20.98 -34.41 -63.17
N THR A 231 20.86 -33.42 -64.05
CA THR A 231 19.66 -32.59 -64.33
C THR A 231 18.77 -33.26 -65.37
N PRO A 232 17.46 -32.92 -65.48
CA PRO A 232 17.00 -31.82 -66.36
C PRO A 232 15.81 -31.04 -65.72
N LYS A 233 15.30 -29.89 -66.18
CA LYS A 233 15.53 -29.03 -67.34
C LYS A 233 14.95 -27.65 -67.00
N ILE A 234 15.71 -26.61 -67.33
CA ILE A 234 15.28 -25.21 -67.38
C ILE A 234 14.71 -24.95 -68.78
N ALA A 235 13.64 -24.15 -68.88
CA ALA A 235 13.30 -23.42 -70.08
C ALA A 235 13.44 -21.90 -69.82
N LYS A 236 14.31 -21.27 -70.60
CA LYS A 236 14.47 -19.82 -70.89
C LYS A 236 14.86 -19.78 -72.39
N PRO A 237 14.88 -18.63 -73.12
CA PRO A 237 14.60 -17.23 -72.74
C PRO A 237 13.67 -16.54 -73.78
N THR A 238 13.35 -15.25 -73.65
CA THR A 238 13.98 -14.20 -74.50
C THR A 238 13.86 -12.80 -73.88
N LYS A 239 14.91 -12.00 -74.11
CA LYS A 239 15.01 -10.58 -73.75
C LYS A 239 14.14 -9.73 -74.68
N PHE A 240 13.38 -8.79 -74.12
CA PHE A 240 12.97 -7.57 -74.84
C PHE A 240 13.36 -6.33 -74.04
N LEU A 241 13.78 -5.32 -74.79
CA LEU A 241 14.38 -4.08 -74.36
C LEU A 241 13.39 -3.14 -73.64
N LYS A 242 13.96 -2.36 -72.71
CA LYS A 242 13.54 -1.08 -72.13
C LYS A 242 12.21 -0.47 -72.62
N GLN A 243 11.28 -0.30 -71.69
CA GLN A 243 10.45 0.89 -71.59
C GLN A 243 10.38 1.33 -70.12
N HIS A 244 10.72 2.58 -69.85
CA HIS A 244 10.42 3.24 -68.58
C HIS A 244 8.90 3.31 -68.43
N GLY A 245 8.31 2.37 -67.70
CA GLY A 245 6.96 2.50 -67.18
C GLY A 245 6.98 3.56 -66.10
N PHE A 246 6.43 4.74 -66.40
CA PHE A 246 6.10 5.75 -65.39
C PHE A 246 5.11 5.13 -64.41
N ALA A 247 5.62 4.67 -63.26
CA ALA A 247 4.78 4.26 -62.14
C ALA A 247 4.13 5.54 -61.60
N LYS A 248 2.81 5.67 -61.79
CA LYS A 248 2.03 6.68 -61.05
C LYS A 248 2.34 6.47 -59.56
N PRO A 249 2.76 7.49 -58.80
CA PRO A 249 2.92 7.34 -57.36
C PRO A 249 1.57 6.91 -56.79
N ALA A 250 1.53 5.70 -56.23
CA ALA A 250 0.38 5.26 -55.44
C ALA A 250 0.27 6.21 -54.25
N ALA A 251 -0.89 6.84 -54.08
CA ALA A 251 -1.17 7.64 -52.90
C ALA A 251 -0.98 6.77 -51.65
N PRO A 252 -0.33 7.29 -50.58
CA PRO A 252 -0.15 6.52 -49.36
C PRO A 252 -1.53 6.11 -48.83
N VAL A 253 -1.71 4.81 -48.61
CA VAL A 253 -2.91 4.28 -47.95
C VAL A 253 -2.80 4.66 -46.48
N MET A 254 -3.58 5.65 -46.06
CA MET A 254 -3.71 6.04 -44.67
C MET A 254 -4.33 4.88 -43.90
N LYS A 255 -3.68 4.47 -42.81
CA LYS A 255 -4.13 3.39 -41.92
C LYS A 255 -4.24 3.97 -40.53
N GLU A 256 -5.25 3.52 -39.81
CA GLU A 256 -5.35 3.72 -38.37
C GLU A 256 -4.41 2.74 -37.67
N VAL A 257 -3.49 3.28 -36.89
CA VAL A 257 -2.45 2.54 -36.16
C VAL A 257 -2.74 2.66 -34.68
N GLN A 258 -2.98 1.52 -34.03
CA GLN A 258 -3.09 1.47 -32.58
C GLN A 258 -1.70 1.60 -31.96
N ILE A 259 -1.51 2.54 -31.04
CA ILE A 259 -0.23 2.82 -30.38
C ILE A 259 -0.36 2.57 -28.87
N PRO A 260 0.32 1.54 -28.31
CA PRO A 260 0.41 1.31 -26.87
C PRO A 260 1.44 2.26 -26.21
N GLU A 261 1.56 2.24 -24.88
CA GLU A 261 2.48 3.12 -24.12
C GLU A 261 3.96 3.02 -24.54
N SER A 262 4.39 1.81 -24.94
CA SER A 262 5.73 1.55 -25.48
C SER A 262 5.61 0.52 -26.61
N ILE A 263 6.11 0.85 -27.80
CA ILE A 263 6.04 -0.02 -28.98
C ILE A 263 7.43 -0.29 -29.55
N VAL A 264 7.69 -1.54 -29.97
CA VAL A 264 8.94 -1.88 -30.66
C VAL A 264 8.89 -1.36 -32.10
N VAL A 265 9.99 -0.80 -32.59
CA VAL A 265 10.09 -0.25 -33.97
C VAL A 265 9.69 -1.26 -35.04
N SER A 266 9.98 -2.55 -34.84
CA SER A 266 9.59 -3.65 -35.73
C SER A 266 8.07 -3.87 -35.78
N GLU A 267 7.40 -3.73 -34.65
CA GLU A 267 5.95 -3.89 -34.51
C GLU A 267 5.21 -2.67 -35.08
N LEU A 268 5.69 -1.46 -34.78
CA LEU A 268 5.17 -0.23 -35.38
C LEU A 268 5.29 -0.27 -36.92
N ALA A 269 6.40 -0.78 -37.44
CA ALA A 269 6.59 -1.00 -38.87
C ALA A 269 5.56 -1.96 -39.48
N GLN A 270 5.23 -3.03 -38.76
CA GLN A 270 4.20 -3.99 -39.19
C GLN A 270 2.80 -3.37 -39.16
N ARG A 271 2.42 -2.67 -38.08
CA ARG A 271 1.11 -2.00 -37.94
C ARG A 271 0.91 -0.93 -39.02
N MET A 272 1.94 -0.13 -39.32
CA MET A 272 1.93 0.84 -40.43
C MET A 272 2.05 0.21 -41.82
N SER A 273 2.43 -1.08 -41.90
CA SER A 273 2.78 -1.77 -43.15
C SER A 273 3.91 -1.08 -43.94
N VAL A 274 4.87 -0.50 -43.22
CA VAL A 274 6.06 0.17 -43.76
C VAL A 274 7.30 -0.64 -43.39
N LYS A 275 8.35 -0.62 -44.22
CA LYS A 275 9.61 -1.33 -43.88
C LYS A 275 10.31 -0.65 -42.69
N ALA A 276 10.75 -1.43 -41.71
CA ALA A 276 11.43 -0.93 -40.50
C ALA A 276 12.60 0.04 -40.79
N ASN A 277 13.36 -0.18 -41.88
CA ASN A 277 14.45 0.71 -42.29
C ASN A 277 14.00 2.14 -42.64
N VAL A 278 12.74 2.34 -43.04
CA VAL A 278 12.18 3.67 -43.34
C VAL A 278 11.83 4.39 -42.04
N ILE A 279 11.23 3.68 -41.08
CA ILE A 279 10.91 4.19 -39.74
C ILE A 279 12.18 4.59 -39.00
N ILE A 280 13.22 3.75 -39.01
CA ILE A 280 14.51 4.04 -38.37
C ILE A 280 15.17 5.30 -38.98
N LYS A 281 15.04 5.51 -40.29
CA LYS A 281 15.52 6.73 -40.95
C LYS A 281 14.74 7.97 -40.53
N GLN A 282 13.45 7.83 -40.28
CA GLN A 282 12.60 8.94 -39.85
C GLN A 282 12.85 9.27 -38.37
N LEU A 283 13.00 8.26 -37.50
CA LEU A 283 13.44 8.42 -36.11
C LEU A 283 14.79 9.14 -36.03
N MET A 284 15.75 8.78 -36.89
CA MET A 284 17.04 9.48 -36.97
C MET A 284 16.91 10.96 -37.35
N LYS A 285 15.95 11.34 -38.21
CA LYS A 285 15.71 12.76 -38.54
C LYS A 285 15.11 13.54 -37.38
N MET A 286 14.29 12.87 -36.56
CA MET A 286 13.71 13.44 -35.35
C MET A 286 14.70 13.47 -34.16
N GLY A 287 15.92 12.97 -34.36
CA GLY A 287 16.99 12.98 -33.35
C GLY A 287 17.00 11.76 -32.43
N VAL A 288 16.13 10.76 -32.65
CA VAL A 288 16.05 9.54 -31.85
C VAL A 288 16.79 8.41 -32.56
N MET A 289 17.89 7.93 -31.98
CA MET A 289 18.63 6.79 -32.50
C MET A 289 18.06 5.48 -31.93
N ALA A 290 17.26 4.78 -32.72
CA ALA A 290 16.66 3.51 -32.35
C ALA A 290 17.03 2.36 -33.31
N ASN A 291 17.19 1.15 -32.78
CA ASN A 291 17.37 -0.08 -33.57
C ASN A 291 16.02 -0.80 -33.82
N ILE A 292 16.01 -1.86 -34.66
CA ILE A 292 14.77 -2.58 -35.05
C ILE A 292 14.01 -3.17 -33.86
N ASN A 293 14.74 -3.57 -32.81
CA ASN A 293 14.20 -4.26 -31.64
C ASN A 293 14.09 -3.35 -30.41
N GLN A 294 14.36 -2.06 -30.57
CA GLN A 294 14.29 -1.09 -29.49
C GLN A 294 12.85 -0.60 -29.36
N SER A 295 12.36 -0.50 -28.13
CA SER A 295 11.10 0.15 -27.83
C SER A 295 11.24 1.67 -27.93
N ILE A 296 10.19 2.31 -28.44
CA ILE A 296 10.03 3.76 -28.43
C ILE A 296 8.80 4.13 -27.61
N ASP A 297 8.86 5.30 -26.99
CA ASP A 297 7.79 5.92 -26.22
C ASP A 297 6.60 6.31 -27.11
N ARG A 298 5.41 6.31 -26.50
CA ARG A 298 4.13 6.69 -27.13
C ARG A 298 4.20 8.04 -27.83
N ASP A 299 4.79 9.05 -27.21
CA ASP A 299 4.86 10.41 -27.78
C ASP A 299 5.70 10.43 -29.06
N THR A 300 6.87 9.78 -29.04
CA THR A 300 7.71 9.61 -30.22
C THR A 300 7.04 8.76 -31.30
N ALA A 301 6.28 7.73 -30.92
CA ALA A 301 5.54 6.89 -31.86
C ALA A 301 4.38 7.67 -32.53
N VAL A 302 3.62 8.47 -31.78
CA VAL A 302 2.54 9.32 -32.29
C VAL A 302 3.09 10.32 -33.32
N LEU A 303 4.16 11.04 -32.96
CA LEU A 303 4.81 11.99 -33.85
C LEU A 303 5.30 11.33 -35.14
N LEU A 304 5.82 10.11 -35.05
CA LEU A 304 6.27 9.36 -36.23
C LEU A 304 5.12 8.91 -37.13
N VAL A 305 3.99 8.50 -36.54
CA VAL A 305 2.79 8.07 -37.27
C VAL A 305 2.14 9.25 -37.98
N GLU A 306 2.03 10.41 -37.31
CA GLU A 306 1.55 11.67 -37.89
C GLU A 306 2.43 12.17 -39.05
N GLU A 307 3.75 12.20 -38.85
CA GLU A 307 4.72 12.67 -39.85
C GLU A 307 4.74 11.77 -41.12
N MET A 308 4.39 10.50 -40.96
CA MET A 308 4.24 9.54 -42.06
C MET A 308 2.85 9.55 -42.70
N GLY A 309 1.93 10.39 -42.21
CA GLY A 309 0.59 10.58 -42.75
C GLY A 309 -0.40 9.47 -42.41
N HIS A 310 -0.19 8.76 -41.31
CA HIS A 310 -1.12 7.76 -40.78
C HIS A 310 -1.93 8.35 -39.62
N SER A 311 -3.16 7.87 -39.43
CA SER A 311 -3.94 8.20 -38.23
C SER A 311 -3.54 7.26 -37.09
N TYR A 312 -3.56 7.76 -35.86
CA TYR A 312 -3.31 6.95 -34.67
C TYR A 312 -4.58 6.84 -33.83
N VAL A 313 -4.74 5.69 -33.20
CA VAL A 313 -5.66 5.51 -32.06
C VAL A 313 -4.77 5.15 -30.89
N LEU A 314 -4.90 5.89 -29.80
CA LEU A 314 -4.17 5.58 -28.60
C LEU A 314 -4.85 4.40 -27.92
N GLU A 315 -4.07 3.35 -27.68
CA GLU A 315 -4.52 2.16 -26.96
C GLU A 315 -3.92 2.27 -25.57
N ASP A 316 -4.76 2.55 -24.56
CA ASP A 316 -4.27 2.53 -23.19
C ASP A 316 -4.12 1.06 -22.80
N ALA A 317 -3.02 0.70 -22.13
CA ALA A 317 -2.78 -0.68 -21.71
C ALA A 317 -3.88 -1.25 -20.79
N ARG A 318 -4.80 -0.39 -20.32
CA ARG A 318 -5.98 -0.70 -19.52
C ARG A 318 -7.17 -1.23 -20.34
N ASP A 319 -7.17 -1.11 -21.66
CA ASP A 319 -8.31 -1.50 -22.51
C ASP A 319 -8.61 -3.02 -22.47
N ILE A 320 -7.58 -3.86 -22.34
CA ILE A 320 -7.75 -5.33 -22.24
C ILE A 320 -8.36 -5.71 -20.88
N GLU A 321 -7.95 -5.02 -19.81
CA GLU A 321 -8.45 -5.26 -18.46
C GLU A 321 -9.89 -4.74 -18.31
N GLN A 322 -10.14 -3.51 -18.76
CA GLN A 322 -11.47 -2.90 -18.73
C GLN A 322 -12.45 -3.69 -19.58
N SER A 323 -12.09 -4.12 -20.79
CA SER A 323 -12.99 -4.95 -21.61
C SER A 323 -13.37 -6.29 -20.97
N VAL A 324 -12.46 -6.95 -20.26
CA VAL A 324 -12.80 -8.21 -19.55
C VAL A 324 -13.67 -7.93 -18.34
N VAL A 325 -13.42 -6.86 -17.60
CA VAL A 325 -14.23 -6.47 -16.44
C VAL A 325 -15.62 -6.03 -16.88
N ASP A 326 -15.72 -5.24 -17.95
CA ASP A 326 -16.98 -4.75 -18.52
C ASP A 326 -17.82 -5.92 -19.10
N GLU A 327 -17.19 -6.87 -19.83
CA GLU A 327 -17.86 -8.10 -20.30
C GLU A 327 -18.49 -8.91 -19.14
N LEU A 328 -17.87 -8.87 -17.95
CA LEU A 328 -18.36 -9.57 -16.77
C LEU A 328 -19.44 -8.79 -16.02
N LEU A 329 -19.39 -7.45 -16.06
CA LEU A 329 -20.37 -6.56 -15.45
C LEU A 329 -21.68 -6.48 -16.25
N GLU A 330 -21.63 -6.67 -17.58
CA GLU A 330 -22.80 -6.63 -18.46
C GLU A 330 -23.75 -7.84 -18.29
N VAL A 331 -23.33 -8.90 -17.59
CA VAL A 331 -24.19 -10.06 -17.32
C VAL A 331 -25.17 -9.74 -16.20
N SER A 332 -26.29 -9.12 -16.57
CA SER A 332 -27.42 -8.89 -15.68
C SER A 332 -28.26 -10.16 -15.52
N GLY A 333 -28.48 -10.55 -14.26
CA GLY A 333 -29.39 -11.62 -13.87
C GLY A 333 -30.54 -11.07 -13.04
N ASP A 334 -31.52 -11.92 -12.73
CA ASP A 334 -32.63 -11.54 -11.86
C ASP A 334 -32.11 -11.23 -10.45
N GLU A 335 -32.42 -10.04 -9.95
CA GLU A 335 -32.07 -9.61 -8.61
C GLU A 335 -32.99 -10.26 -7.56
N VAL A 336 -32.39 -10.99 -6.64
CA VAL A 336 -33.07 -11.66 -5.53
C VAL A 336 -32.60 -11.06 -4.22
N PRO A 337 -33.46 -10.93 -3.18
CA PRO A 337 -33.03 -10.53 -1.85
C PRO A 337 -31.91 -11.43 -1.33
N ARG A 338 -30.84 -10.84 -0.81
CA ARG A 338 -29.69 -11.59 -0.27
C ARG A 338 -29.55 -11.42 1.24
N ALA A 339 -28.89 -12.38 1.86
CA ALA A 339 -28.50 -12.29 3.27
C ALA A 339 -27.49 -11.16 3.51
N PRO A 340 -27.59 -10.38 4.61
CA PRO A 340 -26.60 -9.37 4.95
C PRO A 340 -25.27 -10.02 5.37
N VAL A 341 -24.16 -9.41 4.94
CA VAL A 341 -22.83 -9.70 5.48
C VAL A 341 -22.50 -8.68 6.55
N VAL A 342 -22.14 -9.17 7.73
CA VAL A 342 -22.02 -8.39 8.96
C VAL A 342 -20.62 -8.54 9.57
N THR A 343 -19.89 -7.44 9.75
CA THR A 343 -18.60 -7.47 10.46
C THR A 343 -18.78 -7.13 11.93
N VAL A 344 -18.11 -7.87 12.82
CA VAL A 344 -18.05 -7.54 14.25
C VAL A 344 -16.78 -6.79 14.58
N MET A 345 -16.92 -5.55 15.08
CA MET A 345 -15.84 -4.67 15.49
C MET A 345 -15.97 -4.24 16.95
N GLY A 346 -14.88 -3.72 17.51
CA GLY A 346 -14.82 -3.30 18.91
C GLY A 346 -13.45 -3.58 19.52
N HIS A 347 -13.27 -3.07 20.74
CA HIS A 347 -12.03 -3.19 21.51
C HIS A 347 -11.73 -4.64 21.91
N VAL A 348 -10.47 -4.89 22.29
CA VAL A 348 -10.05 -6.14 22.94
C VAL A 348 -10.87 -6.35 24.23
N ASP A 349 -11.21 -7.61 24.54
CA ASP A 349 -11.97 -8.00 25.75
C ASP A 349 -13.40 -7.45 25.89
N HIS A 350 -13.94 -6.81 24.84
CA HIS A 350 -15.37 -6.47 24.79
C HIS A 350 -16.28 -7.66 24.46
N GLY A 351 -15.70 -8.86 24.27
CA GLY A 351 -16.45 -10.10 24.08
C GLY A 351 -16.99 -10.34 22.67
N LYS A 352 -16.32 -9.80 21.63
CA LYS A 352 -16.67 -10.04 20.21
C LYS A 352 -16.70 -11.52 19.86
N THR A 353 -15.60 -12.22 20.08
CA THR A 353 -15.50 -13.65 19.82
C THR A 353 -16.45 -14.46 20.71
N SER A 354 -16.72 -14.01 21.94
CA SER A 354 -17.68 -14.65 22.83
C SER A 354 -19.12 -14.54 22.32
N LEU A 355 -19.50 -13.38 21.77
CA LEU A 355 -20.80 -13.16 21.14
C LEU A 355 -20.96 -14.10 19.93
N LEU A 356 -19.92 -14.20 19.10
CA LEU A 356 -19.92 -15.08 17.93
C LEU A 356 -19.90 -16.56 18.30
N ASP A 357 -19.17 -16.96 19.33
CA ASP A 357 -19.16 -18.32 19.88
C ASP A 357 -20.55 -18.74 20.34
N TYR A 358 -21.26 -17.83 21.03
CA TYR A 358 -22.63 -18.09 21.46
C TYR A 358 -23.57 -18.29 20.27
N ILE A 359 -23.54 -17.38 19.29
CA ILE A 359 -24.36 -17.46 18.07
C ILE A 359 -24.07 -18.76 17.31
N ARG A 360 -22.81 -19.14 17.18
CA ARG A 360 -22.39 -20.37 16.48
C ARG A 360 -22.68 -21.66 17.28
N LYS A 361 -23.08 -21.56 18.55
CA LYS A 361 -23.18 -22.69 19.49
C LYS A 361 -21.87 -23.50 19.56
N SER A 362 -20.73 -22.83 19.39
CA SER A 362 -19.40 -23.44 19.34
C SER A 362 -18.42 -22.63 20.20
N ARG A 363 -17.35 -23.25 20.71
CA ARG A 363 -16.32 -22.54 21.50
C ARG A 363 -15.01 -22.46 20.74
N VAL A 364 -14.87 -21.45 19.89
CA VAL A 364 -13.63 -21.17 19.14
C VAL A 364 -12.58 -20.56 20.07
N THR A 365 -12.99 -19.69 21.01
CA THR A 365 -12.10 -19.03 21.99
C THR A 365 -11.23 -19.99 22.81
N ALA A 366 -11.73 -21.20 23.10
CA ALA A 366 -10.99 -22.21 23.85
C ALA A 366 -9.92 -22.95 23.01
N GLY A 367 -10.02 -22.91 21.68
CA GLY A 367 -9.10 -23.57 20.74
C GLY A 367 -8.03 -22.64 20.16
N GLU A 368 -8.22 -21.33 20.22
CA GLU A 368 -7.26 -20.34 19.68
C GLU A 368 -6.07 -20.12 20.62
N SER A 369 -4.88 -20.03 20.01
CA SER A 369 -3.64 -19.75 20.74
C SER A 369 -3.68 -18.34 21.33
N GLY A 370 -3.53 -18.23 22.64
CA GLY A 370 -3.60 -16.95 23.37
C GLY A 370 -5.01 -16.50 23.71
N GLY A 371 -6.05 -17.28 23.39
CA GLY A 371 -7.45 -16.94 23.72
C GLY A 371 -8.00 -15.71 22.97
N ILE A 372 -7.39 -15.35 21.83
CA ILE A 372 -7.78 -14.19 21.02
C ILE A 372 -7.92 -14.58 19.55
N THR A 373 -8.85 -13.91 18.86
CA THR A 373 -9.02 -14.01 17.41
C THR A 373 -7.88 -13.28 16.69
N GLN A 374 -7.12 -14.02 15.87
CA GLN A 374 -5.97 -13.48 15.13
C GLN A 374 -6.14 -13.55 13.60
N HIS A 375 -7.17 -14.24 13.12
CA HIS A 375 -7.49 -14.42 11.70
C HIS A 375 -8.89 -13.88 11.40
N ILE A 376 -9.19 -13.56 10.15
CA ILE A 376 -10.54 -13.14 9.76
C ILE A 376 -11.36 -14.40 9.47
N GLY A 377 -12.30 -14.72 10.36
CA GLY A 377 -13.24 -15.83 10.16
C GLY A 377 -14.48 -15.37 9.41
N ALA A 378 -14.97 -16.17 8.48
CA ALA A 378 -16.26 -15.97 7.83
C ALA A 378 -17.14 -17.21 8.06
N TYR A 379 -18.39 -17.01 8.46
CA TYR A 379 -19.35 -18.11 8.63
C TYR A 379 -20.78 -17.60 8.51
N HIS A 380 -21.71 -18.48 8.15
CA HIS A 380 -23.13 -18.15 8.07
C HIS A 380 -23.94 -18.80 9.20
N VAL A 381 -25.06 -18.15 9.53
CA VAL A 381 -26.00 -18.61 10.56
C VAL A 381 -27.40 -18.55 9.96
N GLU A 382 -28.12 -19.66 10.06
CA GLU A 382 -29.53 -19.74 9.69
C GLU A 382 -30.40 -19.40 10.91
N THR A 383 -31.28 -18.42 10.76
CA THR A 383 -32.31 -18.05 11.73
C THR A 383 -33.69 -18.33 11.15
N ASP A 384 -34.74 -18.31 11.98
CA ASP A 384 -36.12 -18.54 11.53
C ASP A 384 -36.60 -17.47 10.53
N HIS A 385 -36.00 -16.28 10.57
CA HIS A 385 -36.37 -15.11 9.76
C HIS A 385 -35.45 -14.86 8.56
N GLY A 386 -34.32 -15.56 8.45
CA GLY A 386 -33.36 -15.37 7.36
C GLY A 386 -31.96 -15.90 7.67
N MET A 387 -31.04 -15.74 6.73
CA MET A 387 -29.63 -16.09 6.93
C MET A 387 -28.82 -14.82 7.18
N VAL A 388 -27.81 -14.88 8.06
CA VAL A 388 -26.85 -13.80 8.30
C VAL A 388 -25.44 -14.36 8.16
N CYS A 389 -24.58 -13.67 7.41
CA CYS A 389 -23.16 -14.00 7.31
C CYS A 389 -22.34 -13.10 8.24
N PHE A 390 -21.48 -13.67 9.07
CA PHE A 390 -20.61 -12.94 9.98
C PHE A 390 -19.16 -12.97 9.50
N LEU A 391 -18.50 -11.81 9.58
CA LEU A 391 -17.05 -11.65 9.48
C LEU A 391 -16.49 -11.27 10.87
N ASP A 392 -15.71 -12.17 11.45
CA ASP A 392 -15.03 -11.94 12.72
C ASP A 392 -13.70 -11.21 12.47
N THR A 393 -13.54 -9.99 13.01
CA THR A 393 -12.31 -9.21 12.86
C THR A 393 -11.54 -9.07 14.17
N PRO A 394 -10.21 -9.28 14.15
CA PRO A 394 -9.36 -9.09 15.32
C PRO A 394 -9.46 -7.67 15.92
N GLY A 395 -9.49 -7.59 17.26
CA GLY A 395 -9.60 -6.31 17.99
C GLY A 395 -8.29 -5.54 18.19
N HIS A 396 -7.14 -6.20 18.05
CA HIS A 396 -5.87 -5.58 18.40
C HIS A 396 -5.45 -4.45 17.44
N ALA A 397 -4.72 -3.45 17.94
CA ALA A 397 -4.27 -2.28 17.17
C ALA A 397 -3.39 -2.63 15.96
N ALA A 398 -2.66 -3.76 16.00
CA ALA A 398 -1.87 -4.24 14.85
C ALA A 398 -2.73 -4.61 13.61
N PHE A 399 -4.03 -4.81 13.79
CA PHE A 399 -4.94 -5.31 12.77
C PHE A 399 -5.85 -4.24 12.15
N THR A 400 -5.44 -2.97 12.16
CA THR A 400 -6.19 -1.87 11.53
C THR A 400 -6.53 -2.17 10.07
N ALA A 401 -5.60 -2.71 9.29
CA ALA A 401 -5.83 -3.09 7.89
C ALA A 401 -6.91 -4.17 7.74
N MET A 402 -6.94 -5.15 8.64
CA MET A 402 -7.98 -6.19 8.65
C MET A 402 -9.35 -5.63 9.00
N ARG A 403 -9.43 -4.67 9.93
CA ARG A 403 -10.70 -3.99 10.26
C ARG A 403 -11.21 -3.15 9.10
N ALA A 404 -10.34 -2.39 8.43
CA ALA A 404 -10.71 -1.60 7.25
C ALA A 404 -11.24 -2.51 6.13
N ARG A 405 -10.58 -3.65 5.88
CA ARG A 405 -11.04 -4.66 4.91
C ARG A 405 -12.39 -5.24 5.29
N GLY A 406 -12.57 -5.62 6.56
CA GLY A 406 -13.84 -6.12 7.07
C GLY A 406 -14.97 -5.12 6.83
N ALA A 407 -14.73 -3.83 7.13
CA ALA A 407 -15.70 -2.76 6.89
C ALA A 407 -16.13 -2.70 5.42
N GLN A 408 -15.18 -2.71 4.49
CA GLN A 408 -15.45 -2.60 3.05
C GLN A 408 -16.14 -3.84 2.46
N ALA A 409 -15.93 -5.00 3.07
CA ALA A 409 -16.51 -6.26 2.60
C ALA A 409 -17.96 -6.49 3.07
N THR A 410 -18.49 -5.65 3.96
CA THR A 410 -19.76 -5.89 4.65
C THR A 410 -20.82 -4.82 4.43
N ASP A 411 -22.07 -5.25 4.53
CA ASP A 411 -23.25 -4.40 4.39
C ASP A 411 -23.62 -3.72 5.71
N ILE A 412 -23.27 -4.32 6.86
CA ILE A 412 -23.57 -3.81 8.20
C ILE A 412 -22.37 -4.07 9.12
N VAL A 413 -22.07 -3.13 10.04
CA VAL A 413 -21.05 -3.31 11.08
C VAL A 413 -21.70 -3.36 12.45
N ILE A 414 -21.42 -4.43 13.22
CA ILE A 414 -21.74 -4.50 14.64
C ILE A 414 -20.60 -3.90 15.44
N LEU A 415 -20.88 -2.87 16.22
CA LEU A 415 -19.97 -2.29 17.19
C LEU A 415 -20.23 -2.87 18.57
N VAL A 416 -19.33 -3.73 19.06
CA VAL A 416 -19.43 -4.33 20.39
C VAL A 416 -18.72 -3.44 21.41
N VAL A 417 -19.50 -2.93 22.36
CA VAL A 417 -19.01 -2.08 23.45
C VAL A 417 -19.38 -2.72 24.78
N ALA A 418 -18.40 -2.91 25.68
CA ALA A 418 -18.69 -3.49 26.98
C ALA A 418 -19.32 -2.44 27.91
N ALA A 419 -20.37 -2.84 28.63
CA ALA A 419 -21.11 -1.97 29.55
C ALA A 419 -20.31 -1.53 30.79
N ASP A 420 -19.24 -2.27 31.14
CA ASP A 420 -18.33 -1.96 32.24
C ASP A 420 -17.20 -1.00 31.82
N ASP A 421 -16.61 -1.22 30.64
CA ASP A 421 -15.45 -0.46 30.16
C ASP A 421 -15.85 0.87 29.49
N GLY A 422 -16.86 0.84 28.63
CA GLY A 422 -17.27 1.98 27.81
C GLY A 422 -16.51 2.13 26.49
N VAL A 423 -16.46 3.35 25.95
CA VAL A 423 -15.80 3.66 24.68
C VAL A 423 -14.29 3.75 24.87
N MET A 424 -13.55 2.94 24.11
CA MET A 424 -12.10 2.87 24.11
C MET A 424 -11.51 3.32 22.76
N PRO A 425 -10.21 3.63 22.66
CA PRO A 425 -9.60 4.12 21.40
C PRO A 425 -9.83 3.22 20.18
N GLN A 426 -9.82 1.89 20.35
CA GLN A 426 -10.09 0.95 19.24
C GLN A 426 -11.57 0.96 18.82
N THR A 427 -12.48 1.32 19.73
CA THR A 427 -13.89 1.56 19.40
C THR A 427 -14.04 2.79 18.52
N GLU A 428 -13.28 3.86 18.81
CA GLU A 428 -13.25 5.06 17.97
C GLU A 428 -12.71 4.78 16.57
N GLU A 429 -11.62 4.00 16.47
CA GLU A 429 -11.09 3.54 15.19
C GLU A 429 -12.12 2.72 14.41
N ALA A 430 -12.85 1.82 15.07
CA ALA A 430 -13.89 1.02 14.44
C ALA A 430 -15.03 1.89 13.87
N ILE A 431 -15.47 2.90 14.63
CA ILE A 431 -16.46 3.88 14.15
C ILE A 431 -15.94 4.62 12.91
N GLN A 432 -14.66 5.02 12.92
CA GLN A 432 -14.06 5.71 11.78
C GLN A 432 -13.97 4.81 10.54
N HIS A 433 -13.64 3.53 10.69
CA HIS A 433 -13.61 2.58 9.58
C HIS A 433 -15.01 2.36 8.98
N ALA A 434 -16.03 2.19 9.83
CA ALA A 434 -17.41 2.03 9.36
C ALA A 434 -17.89 3.28 8.60
N ARG A 435 -17.63 4.48 9.12
CA ARG A 435 -17.97 5.73 8.42
C ARG A 435 -17.21 5.91 7.11
N SER A 436 -15.92 5.59 7.09
CA SER A 436 -15.10 5.69 5.87
C SER A 436 -15.58 4.72 4.79
N ALA A 437 -16.13 3.58 5.19
CA ALA A 437 -16.73 2.61 4.28
C ALA A 437 -18.19 2.94 3.90
N GLY A 438 -18.83 3.91 4.57
CA GLY A 438 -20.24 4.25 4.33
C GLY A 438 -21.22 3.17 4.81
N VAL A 439 -20.82 2.35 5.78
CA VAL A 439 -21.59 1.18 6.24
C VAL A 439 -22.34 1.52 7.52
N PRO A 440 -23.65 1.20 7.63
CA PRO A 440 -24.45 1.46 8.83
C PRO A 440 -23.96 0.67 10.04
N LEU A 441 -24.11 1.29 11.22
CA LEU A 441 -23.65 0.76 12.50
C LEU A 441 -24.84 0.27 13.34
N VAL A 442 -24.73 -0.96 13.84
CA VAL A 442 -25.58 -1.50 14.90
C VAL A 442 -24.73 -1.68 16.15
N VAL A 443 -25.14 -1.11 17.28
CA VAL A 443 -24.36 -1.14 18.52
C VAL A 443 -24.87 -2.26 19.42
N ALA A 444 -23.99 -3.20 19.77
CA ALA A 444 -24.24 -4.24 20.75
C ALA A 444 -23.55 -3.89 22.08
N ILE A 445 -24.32 -3.51 23.09
CA ILE A 445 -23.79 -3.22 24.43
C ILE A 445 -23.68 -4.53 25.20
N ASN A 446 -22.46 -5.07 25.31
CA ASN A 446 -22.18 -6.38 25.88
C ASN A 446 -21.92 -6.33 27.40
N LYS A 447 -21.95 -7.50 28.06
CA LYS A 447 -21.69 -7.71 29.50
C LYS A 447 -22.73 -7.08 30.44
N ILE A 448 -24.00 -7.07 30.06
CA ILE A 448 -25.11 -6.60 30.93
C ILE A 448 -25.31 -7.48 32.18
N ASP A 449 -24.74 -8.68 32.21
CA ASP A 449 -24.76 -9.60 33.34
C ASP A 449 -23.88 -9.15 34.52
N LYS A 450 -22.97 -8.19 34.32
CA LYS A 450 -22.10 -7.67 35.39
C LYS A 450 -22.81 -6.62 36.22
N GLU A 451 -22.61 -6.67 37.54
CA GLU A 451 -23.17 -5.69 38.49
C GLU A 451 -22.69 -4.24 38.23
N GLY A 452 -21.55 -4.07 37.54
CA GLY A 452 -21.00 -2.76 37.14
C GLY A 452 -21.42 -2.26 35.77
N ALA A 453 -22.40 -2.90 35.12
CA ALA A 453 -22.88 -2.50 33.80
C ALA A 453 -23.67 -1.19 33.84
N ASP A 454 -23.26 -0.19 33.05
CA ASP A 454 -23.94 1.10 32.93
C ASP A 454 -24.25 1.44 31.46
N LEU A 455 -25.50 1.20 31.06
CA LEU A 455 -26.00 1.43 29.70
C LEU A 455 -26.04 2.92 29.35
N ASP A 456 -26.42 3.77 30.31
CA ASP A 456 -26.59 5.21 30.09
C ASP A 456 -25.23 5.87 29.87
N ARG A 457 -24.19 5.43 30.60
CA ARG A 457 -22.82 5.88 30.36
C ARG A 457 -22.35 5.58 28.94
N VAL A 458 -22.55 4.34 28.46
CA VAL A 458 -22.14 3.95 27.09
C VAL A 458 -22.89 4.76 26.04
N LYS A 459 -24.21 4.96 26.22
CA LYS A 459 -25.02 5.81 25.32
C LYS A 459 -24.49 7.24 25.24
N ASN A 460 -24.15 7.85 26.38
CA ASN A 460 -23.57 9.20 26.43
C ASN A 460 -22.20 9.28 25.73
N GLU A 461 -21.32 8.30 25.97
CA GLU A 461 -19.97 8.27 25.39
C GLU A 461 -20.02 8.06 23.86
N LEU A 462 -20.92 7.21 23.36
CA LEU A 462 -21.12 7.00 21.92
C LEU A 462 -21.80 8.20 21.24
N ALA A 463 -22.74 8.85 21.90
CA ALA A 463 -23.35 10.09 21.40
C ALA A 463 -22.31 11.21 21.25
N ALA A 464 -21.31 11.28 22.15
CA ALA A 464 -20.19 12.22 22.02
C ALA A 464 -19.30 11.92 20.80
N LYS A 465 -19.35 10.69 20.28
CA LYS A 465 -18.73 10.26 19.03
C LYS A 465 -19.72 10.28 17.87
N GLU A 466 -20.80 11.05 17.92
CA GLU A 466 -21.78 11.19 16.84
C GLU A 466 -22.49 9.88 16.45
N VAL A 467 -22.48 8.88 17.32
CA VAL A 467 -23.28 7.64 17.17
C VAL A 467 -24.50 7.80 18.07
N ILE A 468 -25.61 8.27 17.50
CA ILE A 468 -26.80 8.67 18.26
C ILE A 468 -27.82 7.52 18.28
N PRO A 469 -28.28 7.08 19.47
CA PRO A 469 -29.26 6.00 19.58
C PRO A 469 -30.63 6.40 19.04
N GLU A 470 -31.38 5.43 18.52
CA GLU A 470 -32.78 5.62 18.07
C GLU A 470 -33.70 6.20 19.15
N ASP A 471 -33.49 5.81 20.42
CA ASP A 471 -34.24 6.35 21.58
C ASP A 471 -34.19 7.88 21.65
N TRP A 472 -33.10 8.49 21.15
CA TRP A 472 -32.86 9.93 21.17
C TRP A 472 -33.13 10.58 19.81
N GLY A 473 -33.74 9.84 18.88
CA GLY A 473 -34.04 10.28 17.52
C GLY A 473 -32.86 10.15 16.55
N GLY A 474 -31.87 9.32 16.86
CA GLY A 474 -30.78 8.95 15.95
C GLY A 474 -31.16 7.84 14.98
N ASP A 475 -30.18 7.38 14.22
CA ASP A 475 -30.25 6.37 13.16
C ASP A 475 -29.63 5.03 13.54
N THR A 476 -28.94 4.96 14.69
CA THR A 476 -28.21 3.75 15.11
C THR A 476 -28.97 2.98 16.19
N GLN A 477 -29.15 1.68 15.95
CA GLN A 477 -29.83 0.75 16.87
C GLN A 477 -28.89 0.33 18.00
N PHE A 478 -29.36 0.43 19.24
CA PHE A 478 -28.59 0.08 20.45
C PHE A 478 -29.25 -1.10 21.16
N ILE A 479 -28.56 -2.24 21.18
CA ILE A 479 -29.12 -3.49 21.66
C ILE A 479 -28.30 -3.98 22.86
N PRO A 480 -28.89 -4.08 24.05
CA PRO A 480 -28.22 -4.63 25.22
C PRO A 480 -28.11 -6.15 25.08
N VAL A 481 -26.89 -6.70 25.21
CA VAL A 481 -26.63 -8.12 25.05
C VAL A 481 -25.74 -8.68 26.17
N SER A 482 -25.90 -9.96 26.48
CA SER A 482 -24.95 -10.72 27.28
C SER A 482 -24.48 -11.94 26.51
N ALA A 483 -23.23 -11.90 26.02
CA ALA A 483 -22.60 -13.02 25.34
C ALA A 483 -22.46 -14.29 26.22
N HIS A 484 -22.53 -14.16 27.55
CA HIS A 484 -22.40 -15.30 28.47
C HIS A 484 -23.75 -15.97 28.77
N THR A 485 -24.79 -15.19 29.02
CA THR A 485 -26.12 -15.72 29.36
C THR A 485 -26.99 -15.97 28.13
N GLY A 486 -26.70 -15.28 27.02
CA GLY A 486 -27.48 -15.34 25.79
C GLY A 486 -28.57 -14.28 25.68
N GLU A 487 -28.75 -13.43 26.69
CA GLU A 487 -29.77 -12.39 26.70
C GLU A 487 -29.52 -11.36 25.59
N GLY A 488 -30.58 -10.98 24.86
CA GLY A 488 -30.57 -9.97 23.80
C GLY A 488 -29.97 -10.40 22.45
N ILE A 489 -29.48 -11.64 22.30
CA ILE A 489 -28.84 -12.09 21.05
C ILE A 489 -29.87 -12.30 19.92
N ASP A 490 -31.04 -12.85 20.24
CA ASP A 490 -32.11 -13.01 19.24
C ASP A 490 -32.60 -11.63 18.76
N GLU A 491 -32.74 -10.66 19.66
CA GLU A 491 -33.08 -9.26 19.33
C GLU A 491 -32.01 -8.61 18.44
N LEU A 492 -30.73 -8.89 18.69
CA LEU A 492 -29.63 -8.44 17.84
C LEU A 492 -29.71 -9.03 16.42
N LEU A 493 -30.06 -10.31 16.28
CA LEU A 493 -30.21 -10.95 14.98
C LEU A 493 -31.41 -10.38 14.20
N ASP A 494 -32.54 -10.18 14.88
CA ASP A 494 -33.73 -9.58 14.28
C ASP A 494 -33.46 -8.13 13.81
N ALA A 495 -32.72 -7.35 14.60
CA ALA A 495 -32.30 -6.00 14.22
C ALA A 495 -31.41 -5.97 12.97
N LEU A 496 -30.48 -6.92 12.83
CA LEU A 496 -29.63 -7.03 11.64
C LEU A 496 -30.45 -7.37 10.38
N LEU A 497 -31.42 -8.27 10.51
CA LEU A 497 -32.31 -8.62 9.42
C LEU A 497 -33.21 -7.44 9.04
N LEU A 498 -33.77 -6.73 10.02
CA LEU A 498 -34.55 -5.50 9.78
C LEU A 498 -33.72 -4.43 9.08
N GLN A 499 -32.47 -4.23 9.51
CA GLN A 499 -31.55 -3.31 8.85
C GLN A 499 -31.26 -3.73 7.40
N SER A 500 -31.16 -5.04 7.13
CA SER A 500 -30.96 -5.55 5.77
C SER A 500 -32.16 -5.32 4.85
N GLU A 501 -33.38 -5.42 5.39
CA GLU A 501 -34.61 -5.10 4.66
C GLU A 501 -34.70 -3.60 4.33
N MET A 502 -34.31 -2.72 5.27
CA MET A 502 -34.26 -1.28 5.02
C MET A 502 -33.24 -0.88 3.96
N LEU A 503 -32.14 -1.63 3.85
CA LEU A 503 -31.10 -1.42 2.83
C LEU A 503 -31.47 -2.02 1.46
N GLU A 504 -32.56 -2.77 1.37
CA GLU A 504 -33.02 -3.46 0.15
C GLU A 504 -31.90 -4.27 -0.52
N LEU A 505 -31.14 -5.06 0.26
CA LEU A 505 -30.00 -5.80 -0.25
C LEU A 505 -30.40 -6.85 -1.31
N THR A 506 -29.98 -6.64 -2.55
CA THR A 506 -30.20 -7.58 -3.66
C THR A 506 -28.88 -8.17 -4.20
N ALA A 507 -28.96 -9.38 -4.76
CA ALA A 507 -27.91 -9.92 -5.61
C ALA A 507 -28.51 -10.71 -6.78
N ALA A 508 -27.82 -10.66 -7.91
CA ALA A 508 -28.12 -11.50 -9.05
C ALA A 508 -27.73 -12.95 -8.75
N GLU A 509 -28.70 -13.86 -8.84
CA GLU A 509 -28.46 -15.30 -8.86
C GLU A 509 -28.17 -15.79 -10.28
N ASN A 510 -27.45 -16.89 -10.43
CA ASN A 510 -27.11 -17.54 -11.71
C ASN A 510 -26.16 -16.80 -12.66
N VAL A 511 -25.52 -15.71 -12.22
CA VAL A 511 -24.41 -15.06 -12.96
C VAL A 511 -23.04 -15.61 -12.50
N PRO A 512 -21.96 -15.42 -13.28
CA PRO A 512 -20.61 -15.74 -12.82
C PRO A 512 -20.30 -15.07 -11.48
N ALA A 513 -19.70 -15.81 -10.56
CA ALA A 513 -19.46 -15.28 -9.22
C ALA A 513 -18.45 -14.13 -9.23
N ARG A 514 -18.77 -13.08 -8.48
CA ARG A 514 -17.87 -11.99 -8.11
C ARG A 514 -17.91 -11.77 -6.61
N GLY A 515 -16.79 -11.33 -6.05
CA GLY A 515 -16.72 -10.99 -4.64
C GLY A 515 -15.31 -10.69 -4.19
N VAL A 516 -15.06 -10.85 -2.91
CA VAL A 516 -13.81 -10.45 -2.26
C VAL A 516 -13.11 -11.63 -1.59
N VAL A 517 -11.78 -11.65 -1.66
CA VAL A 517 -10.94 -12.58 -0.90
C VAL A 517 -10.89 -12.11 0.56
N VAL A 518 -11.45 -12.91 1.47
CA VAL A 518 -11.38 -12.61 2.91
C VAL A 518 -9.98 -12.87 3.43
N GLU A 519 -9.46 -14.07 3.15
CA GLU A 519 -8.19 -14.53 3.68
C GLU A 519 -7.55 -15.62 2.79
N SER A 520 -6.23 -15.72 2.80
CA SER A 520 -5.48 -16.69 1.99
C SER A 520 -4.32 -17.32 2.75
N ARG A 521 -4.15 -18.64 2.58
CA ARG A 521 -3.15 -19.44 3.28
C ARG A 521 -2.55 -20.52 2.39
N LEU A 522 -1.37 -21.01 2.76
CA LEU A 522 -0.70 -22.10 2.05
C LEU A 522 -0.67 -23.35 2.92
N ASP A 523 -1.37 -24.40 2.50
CA ASP A 523 -1.46 -25.67 3.23
C ASP A 523 -0.61 -26.78 2.59
N LYS A 524 0.04 -27.59 3.43
CA LYS A 524 0.91 -28.70 3.03
C LYS A 524 0.05 -29.86 2.53
N GLY A 525 -0.17 -29.89 1.22
CA GLY A 525 -0.85 -30.97 0.50
C GLY A 525 -2.10 -30.50 -0.25
N ARG A 526 -2.82 -29.52 0.30
CA ARG A 526 -3.98 -28.89 -0.37
C ARG A 526 -3.56 -27.74 -1.30
N GLY A 527 -2.34 -27.21 -1.14
CA GLY A 527 -1.81 -26.13 -1.97
C GLY A 527 -2.28 -24.76 -1.48
N SER A 528 -2.43 -23.81 -2.39
CA SER A 528 -3.00 -22.49 -2.08
C SER A 528 -4.48 -22.62 -1.77
N VAL A 529 -4.88 -22.05 -0.65
CA VAL A 529 -6.24 -22.06 -0.14
C VAL A 529 -6.67 -20.62 0.11
N ALA A 530 -7.84 -20.23 -0.42
CA ALA A 530 -8.37 -18.90 -0.25
C ALA A 530 -9.83 -18.96 0.22
N THR A 531 -10.16 -18.20 1.25
CA THR A 531 -11.53 -17.98 1.71
C THR A 531 -12.11 -16.81 0.94
N LEU A 532 -13.16 -17.06 0.17
CA LEU A 532 -13.84 -16.09 -0.66
C LEU A 532 -15.22 -15.79 -0.08
N LEU A 533 -15.60 -14.51 -0.09
CA LEU A 533 -16.95 -14.07 0.18
C LEU A 533 -17.61 -13.72 -1.15
N ILE A 534 -18.64 -14.49 -1.53
CA ILE A 534 -19.36 -14.29 -2.79
C ILE A 534 -20.35 -13.15 -2.59
N GLN A 535 -20.24 -12.07 -3.36
CA GLN A 535 -21.16 -10.94 -3.28
C GLN A 535 -22.30 -11.05 -4.30
N HIS A 536 -21.98 -11.53 -5.51
CA HIS A 536 -22.98 -11.77 -6.56
C HIS A 536 -22.64 -13.03 -7.34
N GLY A 537 -23.67 -13.65 -7.93
CA GLY A 537 -23.53 -14.85 -8.74
C GLY A 537 -23.36 -16.12 -7.92
N THR A 538 -23.04 -17.21 -8.62
CA THR A 538 -22.91 -18.54 -8.02
C THR A 538 -21.59 -19.17 -8.44
N LEU A 539 -20.77 -19.56 -7.46
CA LEU A 539 -19.51 -20.23 -7.69
C LEU A 539 -19.73 -21.74 -7.73
N LYS A 540 -19.23 -22.42 -8.76
CA LYS A 540 -19.33 -23.87 -8.93
C LYS A 540 -17.97 -24.54 -8.94
N GLN A 541 -17.95 -25.80 -8.51
CA GLN A 541 -16.74 -26.61 -8.59
C GLN A 541 -16.31 -26.78 -10.07
N GLY A 542 -15.07 -26.44 -10.37
CA GLY A 542 -14.50 -26.48 -11.72
C GLY A 542 -14.44 -25.13 -12.43
N ASP A 543 -15.03 -24.08 -11.84
CA ASP A 543 -14.95 -22.72 -12.36
C ASP A 543 -13.52 -22.18 -12.29
N ILE A 544 -13.20 -21.24 -13.19
CA ILE A 544 -11.90 -20.59 -13.23
C ILE A 544 -12.04 -19.27 -12.51
N VAL A 545 -11.27 -19.14 -11.43
CA VAL A 545 -11.25 -17.95 -10.58
C VAL A 545 -10.01 -17.15 -10.91
N LEU A 546 -10.20 -15.86 -11.15
CA LEU A 546 -9.16 -14.85 -11.25
C LEU A 546 -9.25 -13.96 -10.01
N ALA A 547 -8.23 -13.98 -9.16
CA ALA A 547 -8.12 -13.16 -7.96
C ALA A 547 -6.86 -12.27 -8.08
N SER A 548 -7.06 -11.01 -8.46
CA SER A 548 -5.97 -10.07 -8.76
C SER A 548 -4.95 -10.61 -9.77
N GLN A 549 -3.77 -11.06 -9.31
CA GLN A 549 -2.67 -11.60 -10.10
C GLN A 549 -2.63 -13.12 -10.13
N GLU A 550 -3.43 -13.77 -9.28
CA GLU A 550 -3.47 -15.21 -9.16
C GLU A 550 -4.70 -15.74 -9.88
N TYR A 551 -4.52 -16.80 -10.68
CA TYR A 551 -5.62 -17.48 -11.32
C TYR A 551 -5.52 -18.98 -11.06
N GLY A 552 -6.65 -19.66 -11.16
CA GLY A 552 -6.68 -21.10 -11.06
C GLY A 552 -8.08 -21.67 -11.21
N ARG A 553 -8.14 -23.00 -11.37
CA ARG A 553 -9.40 -23.72 -11.40
C ARG A 553 -9.77 -24.15 -9.99
N ALA A 554 -10.99 -23.85 -9.55
CA ALA A 554 -11.54 -24.31 -8.29
C ALA A 554 -11.70 -25.84 -8.29
N ARG A 555 -10.73 -26.56 -7.72
CA ARG A 555 -10.70 -28.03 -7.67
C ARG A 555 -11.72 -28.58 -6.69
N ALA A 556 -11.89 -27.90 -5.58
CA ALA A 556 -12.87 -28.22 -4.56
C ALA A 556 -13.32 -26.92 -3.88
N LEU A 557 -14.58 -26.92 -3.48
CA LEU A 557 -15.20 -25.88 -2.67
C LEU A 557 -15.51 -26.50 -1.31
N LEU A 558 -15.15 -25.82 -0.25
CA LEU A 558 -15.38 -26.24 1.13
C LEU A 558 -16.13 -25.13 1.86
N ASP A 559 -17.11 -25.56 2.63
CA ASP A 559 -17.86 -24.71 3.55
C ASP A 559 -17.01 -24.37 4.80
N GLU A 560 -17.46 -23.43 5.63
CA GLU A 560 -16.73 -23.01 6.85
C GLU A 560 -16.47 -24.16 7.85
N ASN A 561 -17.28 -25.21 7.78
CA ASN A 561 -17.14 -26.42 8.58
C ASN A 561 -16.26 -27.49 7.90
N ALA A 562 -15.49 -27.10 6.87
CA ALA A 562 -14.65 -27.96 6.04
C ALA A 562 -15.40 -29.10 5.32
N LYS A 563 -16.71 -28.92 5.09
CA LYS A 563 -17.53 -29.89 4.34
C LYS A 563 -17.48 -29.57 2.84
N PRO A 564 -17.31 -30.56 1.95
CA PRO A 564 -17.27 -30.31 0.52
C PRO A 564 -18.66 -29.93 -0.02
N ILE A 565 -18.73 -28.79 -0.72
CA ILE A 565 -19.93 -28.29 -1.39
C ILE A 565 -19.72 -28.25 -2.92
N LYS A 566 -20.80 -28.27 -3.69
CA LYS A 566 -20.75 -28.26 -5.17
C LYS A 566 -20.94 -26.87 -5.78
N SER A 567 -21.72 -26.04 -5.10
CA SER A 567 -22.06 -24.69 -5.49
C SER A 567 -22.26 -23.83 -4.26
N ALA A 568 -21.98 -22.55 -4.38
CA ALA A 568 -22.26 -21.56 -3.35
C ALA A 568 -22.84 -20.29 -3.98
N GLY A 569 -23.89 -19.76 -3.35
CA GLY A 569 -24.57 -18.55 -3.78
C GLY A 569 -24.00 -17.28 -3.15
N PRO A 570 -24.67 -16.13 -3.37
CA PRO A 570 -24.34 -14.87 -2.74
C PRO A 570 -24.38 -14.95 -1.20
N SER A 571 -23.55 -14.16 -0.55
CA SER A 571 -23.43 -14.02 0.91
C SER A 571 -22.95 -15.27 1.66
N ILE A 572 -22.60 -16.35 0.96
CA ILE A 572 -22.04 -17.56 1.56
C ILE A 572 -20.50 -17.53 1.45
N PRO A 573 -19.75 -17.66 2.56
CA PRO A 573 -18.30 -17.77 2.51
C PRO A 573 -17.87 -19.17 2.07
N VAL A 574 -16.84 -19.25 1.22
CA VAL A 574 -16.35 -20.52 0.67
C VAL A 574 -14.84 -20.58 0.66
N GLU A 575 -14.27 -21.68 1.12
CA GLU A 575 -12.86 -21.99 0.99
C GLU A 575 -12.61 -22.70 -0.35
N ILE A 576 -11.83 -22.08 -1.23
CA ILE A 576 -11.47 -22.61 -2.54
C ILE A 576 -10.06 -23.21 -2.54
N LEU A 577 -9.91 -24.28 -3.32
CA LEU A 577 -8.63 -24.94 -3.56
C LEU A 577 -8.28 -24.88 -5.06
N GLY A 578 -7.01 -24.60 -5.37
CA GLY A 578 -6.47 -24.77 -6.73
C GLY A 578 -6.02 -23.50 -7.45
N LEU A 579 -5.90 -22.38 -6.73
CA LEU A 579 -5.18 -21.19 -7.22
C LEU A 579 -3.68 -21.49 -7.38
N ALA A 580 -3.02 -20.79 -8.31
CA ALA A 580 -1.58 -20.94 -8.55
C ALA A 580 -0.73 -20.48 -7.36
N GLY A 581 -1.04 -19.30 -6.80
CA GLY A 581 -0.45 -18.75 -5.59
C GLY A 581 -1.51 -18.29 -4.59
N THR A 582 -1.06 -17.65 -3.52
CA THR A 582 -1.93 -17.07 -2.48
C THR A 582 -2.27 -15.63 -2.86
N PRO A 583 -3.54 -15.32 -3.22
CA PRO A 583 -3.94 -13.95 -3.54
C PRO A 583 -3.81 -13.03 -2.31
N ASN A 584 -3.81 -11.71 -2.52
CA ASN A 584 -3.82 -10.80 -1.36
C ASN A 584 -5.21 -10.81 -0.73
N ALA A 585 -5.24 -10.62 0.59
CA ALA A 585 -6.50 -10.49 1.29
C ALA A 585 -7.11 -9.11 0.97
N GLY A 586 -8.40 -9.09 0.63
CA GLY A 586 -9.12 -7.91 0.15
C GLY A 586 -9.14 -7.76 -1.37
N ASP A 587 -8.42 -8.61 -2.12
CA ASP A 587 -8.49 -8.59 -3.58
C ASP A 587 -9.88 -9.01 -4.07
N GLU A 588 -10.39 -8.33 -5.09
CA GLU A 588 -11.57 -8.77 -5.80
C GLU A 588 -11.27 -10.01 -6.65
N PHE A 589 -12.24 -10.92 -6.71
CA PHE A 589 -12.18 -12.07 -7.58
C PHE A 589 -13.34 -12.10 -8.57
N PHE A 590 -13.04 -12.66 -9.74
CA PHE A 590 -14.00 -12.84 -10.83
C PHE A 590 -13.94 -14.28 -11.32
N VAL A 591 -15.11 -14.88 -11.56
CA VAL A 591 -15.21 -16.12 -12.31
C VAL A 591 -15.18 -15.81 -13.80
N VAL A 592 -14.18 -16.36 -14.49
CA VAL A 592 -13.98 -16.16 -15.92
C VAL A 592 -14.27 -17.43 -16.71
N PRO A 593 -14.84 -17.33 -17.92
CA PRO A 593 -15.21 -18.50 -18.71
C PRO A 593 -14.01 -19.23 -19.33
N SER A 594 -12.88 -18.53 -19.52
CA SER A 594 -11.70 -19.07 -20.22
C SER A 594 -10.41 -18.86 -19.44
N GLU A 595 -9.65 -19.94 -19.26
CA GLU A 595 -8.38 -19.94 -18.55
C GLU A 595 -7.33 -19.11 -19.28
N LYS A 596 -7.42 -19.04 -20.61
CA LYS A 596 -6.49 -18.25 -21.42
C LYS A 596 -6.64 -16.76 -21.13
N LYS A 597 -7.88 -16.24 -21.08
CA LYS A 597 -8.17 -14.85 -20.72
C LYS A 597 -7.69 -14.56 -19.28
N ALA A 598 -7.97 -15.48 -18.35
CA ALA A 598 -7.52 -15.37 -16.95
C ALA A 598 -5.99 -15.20 -16.84
N ARG A 599 -5.25 -16.04 -17.57
CA ARG A 599 -3.78 -16.04 -17.58
C ARG A 599 -3.24 -14.72 -18.13
N GLU A 600 -3.79 -14.24 -19.24
CA GLU A 600 -3.33 -13.02 -19.91
C GLU A 600 -3.50 -11.79 -19.02
N VAL A 601 -4.66 -11.66 -18.34
CA VAL A 601 -4.91 -10.58 -17.37
C VAL A 601 -4.02 -10.71 -16.13
N ALA A 602 -3.85 -11.91 -15.59
CA ALA A 602 -3.01 -12.16 -14.43
C ALA A 602 -1.52 -11.85 -14.69
N GLU A 603 -0.98 -12.29 -15.84
CA GLU A 603 0.39 -12.02 -16.26
C GLU A 603 0.62 -10.53 -16.46
N PHE A 604 -0.33 -9.84 -17.10
CA PHE A 604 -0.27 -8.38 -17.27
C PHE A 604 -0.23 -7.63 -15.93
N ARG A 605 -1.12 -7.98 -14.98
CA ARG A 605 -1.11 -7.39 -13.62
C ARG A 605 0.19 -7.68 -12.87
N ALA A 606 0.74 -8.89 -13.02
CA ALA A 606 2.01 -9.26 -12.38
C ALA A 606 3.21 -8.51 -12.97
N GLU A 607 3.21 -8.21 -14.27
CA GLU A 607 4.24 -7.39 -14.92
C GLU A 607 4.16 -5.94 -14.47
N GLN A 608 2.97 -5.36 -14.41
CA GLN A 608 2.77 -4.00 -13.90
C GLN A 608 3.26 -3.85 -12.45
N LEU A 609 2.87 -4.76 -11.55
CA LEU A 609 3.29 -4.70 -10.16
C LEU A 609 4.80 -4.91 -9.99
N LYS A 610 5.44 -5.74 -10.83
CA LYS A 610 6.91 -5.86 -10.85
C LYS A 610 7.58 -4.56 -11.31
N ALA A 611 7.03 -3.90 -12.33
CA ALA A 611 7.56 -2.63 -12.81
C ALA A 611 7.45 -1.54 -11.74
N GLU A 612 6.32 -1.47 -11.05
CA GLU A 612 6.10 -0.53 -9.93
C GLU A 612 7.04 -0.81 -8.75
N GLN A 613 7.20 -2.08 -8.36
CA GLN A 613 8.13 -2.46 -7.31
C GLN A 613 9.58 -2.11 -7.67
N GLN A 614 10.01 -2.32 -8.91
CA GLN A 614 11.35 -1.96 -9.36
C GLN A 614 11.54 -0.44 -9.37
N ALA A 615 10.54 0.32 -9.79
CA ALA A 615 10.57 1.79 -9.75
C ALA A 615 10.68 2.30 -8.30
N SER A 616 9.87 1.76 -7.39
CA SER A 616 9.94 2.09 -5.96
C SER A 616 11.28 1.70 -5.35
N GLN A 617 11.85 0.55 -5.71
CA GLN A 617 13.16 0.12 -5.21
C GLN A 617 14.29 1.04 -5.71
N GLN A 618 14.25 1.46 -6.97
CA GLN A 618 15.23 2.40 -7.52
C GLN A 618 15.15 3.77 -6.83
N ALA A 619 13.93 4.26 -6.58
CA ALA A 619 13.72 5.50 -5.83
C ALA A 619 14.29 5.41 -4.40
N MET A 620 13.96 4.32 -3.68
CA MET A 620 14.47 4.10 -2.32
C MET A 620 16.00 3.89 -2.28
N GLN A 621 16.60 3.23 -3.28
CA GLN A 621 18.05 3.06 -3.34
C GLN A 621 18.78 4.40 -3.48
N LEU A 622 18.28 5.31 -4.33
CA LEU A 622 18.84 6.64 -4.47
C LEU A 622 18.73 7.43 -3.16
N GLU A 623 17.57 7.37 -2.51
CA GLU A 623 17.35 8.02 -1.21
C GLU A 623 18.26 7.45 -0.12
N ASN A 624 18.39 6.11 -0.05
CA ASN A 624 19.27 5.44 0.90
C ASN A 624 20.75 5.79 0.66
N MET A 625 21.19 5.97 -0.60
CA MET A 625 22.55 6.45 -0.88
C MET A 625 22.81 7.87 -0.34
N PHE A 626 21.80 8.75 -0.35
CA PHE A 626 21.89 10.08 0.26
C PHE A 626 21.80 10.03 1.79
N ALA A 627 20.97 9.14 2.33
CA ALA A 627 20.83 8.93 3.76
C ALA A 627 22.11 8.35 4.37
N GLU A 628 22.70 7.30 3.78
CA GLU A 628 23.96 6.69 4.23
C GLU A 628 25.16 7.66 4.19
N MET A 629 25.13 8.66 3.29
CA MET A 629 26.15 9.74 3.30
C MET A 629 25.95 10.75 4.44
N THR A 630 24.76 10.83 5.04
CA THR A 630 24.35 11.91 5.96
C THR A 630 24.15 11.42 7.40
N SER A 631 23.58 10.23 7.60
CA SER A 631 23.36 9.62 8.91
C SER A 631 24.60 8.86 9.38
N GLY A 632 24.84 8.85 10.70
CA GLY A 632 25.82 7.94 11.32
C GLY A 632 25.47 6.47 11.06
N GLU A 633 26.33 5.54 11.52
CA GLU A 633 26.10 4.09 11.40
C GLU A 633 24.78 3.67 12.08
N VAL A 634 23.68 3.63 11.33
CA VAL A 634 22.40 3.09 11.79
C VAL A 634 22.54 1.58 11.90
N LYS A 635 22.27 1.02 13.08
CA LYS A 635 22.29 -0.44 13.25
C LYS A 635 21.02 -1.04 12.67
N VAL A 636 21.15 -2.00 11.77
CA VAL A 636 20.01 -2.64 11.12
C VAL A 636 19.81 -4.04 11.67
N LEU A 637 18.60 -4.33 12.14
CA LEU A 637 18.15 -5.68 12.46
C LEU A 637 17.43 -6.27 11.25
N ASN A 638 18.08 -7.24 10.60
CA ASN A 638 17.50 -7.96 9.47
C ASN A 638 16.59 -9.09 9.96
N ILE A 639 15.38 -9.14 9.41
CA ILE A 639 14.36 -10.13 9.78
C ILE A 639 13.87 -10.85 8.52
N VAL A 640 13.72 -12.18 8.63
CA VAL A 640 12.92 -12.99 7.71
C VAL A 640 11.65 -13.42 8.42
N LEU A 641 10.50 -13.04 7.85
CA LEU A 641 9.19 -13.30 8.44
C LEU A 641 8.42 -14.35 7.63
N LYS A 642 7.95 -15.41 8.29
CA LYS A 642 7.01 -16.36 7.70
C LYS A 642 5.77 -16.49 8.56
N THR A 643 4.62 -16.46 7.93
CA THR A 643 3.32 -16.60 8.60
C THR A 643 2.51 -17.69 7.93
N ASP A 644 1.50 -18.19 8.63
CA ASP A 644 0.55 -19.18 8.13
C ASP A 644 -0.44 -18.56 7.13
N VAL A 645 -0.80 -17.31 7.36
CA VAL A 645 -1.84 -16.59 6.63
C VAL A 645 -1.37 -15.22 6.14
N ARG A 646 -1.89 -14.75 5.01
CA ARG A 646 -1.52 -13.48 4.37
C ARG A 646 -1.91 -12.25 5.19
N GLY A 647 -3.08 -12.25 5.81
CA GLY A 647 -3.53 -11.12 6.64
C GLY A 647 -2.58 -10.85 7.81
N THR A 648 -2.15 -11.91 8.50
CA THR A 648 -1.21 -11.78 9.63
C THR A 648 0.16 -11.28 9.20
N LEU A 649 0.61 -11.65 7.99
CA LEU A 649 1.85 -11.14 7.40
C LEU A 649 1.81 -9.62 7.27
N GLU A 650 0.71 -9.08 6.75
CA GLU A 650 0.52 -7.64 6.56
C GLU A 650 0.47 -6.90 7.91
N ALA A 651 -0.27 -7.45 8.88
CA ALA A 651 -0.37 -6.89 10.23
C ALA A 651 1.00 -6.86 10.94
N LEU A 652 1.78 -7.94 10.85
CA LEU A 652 3.12 -7.99 11.42
C LEU A 652 4.09 -7.07 10.69
N THR A 653 4.02 -7.01 9.36
CA THR A 653 4.89 -6.14 8.55
C THR A 653 4.67 -4.66 8.91
N SER A 654 3.41 -4.23 8.96
CA SER A 654 3.07 -2.84 9.34
C SER A 654 3.44 -2.53 10.79
N SER A 655 3.27 -3.48 11.71
CA SER A 655 3.65 -3.30 13.13
C SER A 655 5.16 -3.23 13.30
N LEU A 656 5.92 -4.10 12.65
CA LEU A 656 7.38 -4.11 12.72
C LEU A 656 8.01 -2.88 12.06
N MET A 657 7.42 -2.34 11.00
CA MET A 657 7.88 -1.09 10.38
C MET A 657 7.67 0.14 11.27
N LYS A 658 6.63 0.15 12.11
CA LYS A 658 6.41 1.22 13.10
C LYS A 658 7.45 1.20 14.22
N ILE A 659 8.11 0.06 14.43
CA ILE A 659 9.11 -0.13 15.47
C ILE A 659 10.49 0.22 14.90
N GLY A 660 10.95 1.43 15.20
CA GLY A 660 12.28 1.90 14.80
C GLY A 660 12.58 3.30 15.36
N ASN A 661 13.86 3.63 15.44
CA ASN A 661 14.37 4.94 15.86
C ASN A 661 15.50 5.38 14.90
N GLU A 662 16.02 6.59 15.06
CA GLU A 662 17.14 7.10 14.24
C GLU A 662 18.43 6.25 14.38
N GLU A 663 18.62 5.56 15.51
CA GLU A 663 19.82 4.74 15.76
C GLU A 663 19.68 3.27 15.34
N VAL A 664 18.48 2.70 15.41
CA VAL A 664 18.23 1.28 15.12
C VAL A 664 16.99 1.12 14.26
N LYS A 665 17.16 0.41 13.14
CA LYS A 665 16.10 0.18 12.16
C LYS A 665 15.84 -1.31 11.98
N VAL A 666 14.57 -1.69 11.91
CA VAL A 666 14.15 -3.03 11.49
C VAL A 666 14.02 -3.07 9.98
N VAL A 667 14.63 -4.05 9.33
CA VAL A 667 14.47 -4.31 7.89
C VAL A 667 13.98 -5.73 7.68
N ILE A 668 12.83 -5.86 7.04
CA ILE A 668 12.28 -7.15 6.62
C ILE A 668 12.89 -7.49 5.26
N VAL A 669 13.79 -8.47 5.24
CA VAL A 669 14.51 -8.91 4.03
C VAL A 669 13.60 -9.74 3.13
N SER A 670 12.80 -10.61 3.74
CA SER A 670 11.84 -11.46 3.05
C SER A 670 10.65 -11.72 3.96
N SER A 671 9.47 -11.63 3.37
CA SER A 671 8.20 -11.96 4.00
C SER A 671 7.43 -12.91 3.09
N GLY A 672 6.90 -14.01 3.63
CA GLY A 672 6.07 -14.92 2.84
C GLY A 672 5.08 -15.73 3.68
N VAL A 673 4.09 -16.28 3.00
CA VAL A 673 3.08 -17.17 3.59
C VAL A 673 3.54 -18.62 3.40
N GLY A 674 3.36 -19.45 4.43
CA GLY A 674 3.68 -20.86 4.44
C GLY A 674 4.88 -21.24 5.32
N GLY A 675 5.21 -22.53 5.29
CA GLY A 675 6.32 -23.10 6.07
C GLY A 675 7.69 -22.47 5.70
N ILE A 676 8.63 -22.54 6.63
CA ILE A 676 9.99 -22.01 6.42
C ILE A 676 10.76 -23.00 5.54
N SER A 677 11.19 -22.51 4.38
CA SER A 677 11.87 -23.29 3.35
C SER A 677 13.40 -23.20 3.45
N GLU A 678 14.10 -24.04 2.70
CA GLU A 678 15.57 -24.01 2.61
C GLU A 678 16.09 -22.71 1.97
N THR A 679 15.35 -22.15 1.02
CA THR A 679 15.69 -20.86 0.39
C THR A 679 15.64 -19.71 1.41
N ASP A 680 14.68 -19.73 2.33
CA ASP A 680 14.57 -18.72 3.39
C ASP A 680 15.73 -18.83 4.40
N ALA A 681 16.10 -20.07 4.75
CA ALA A 681 17.24 -20.33 5.62
C ALA A 681 18.56 -19.84 4.98
N ASN A 682 18.78 -20.11 3.69
CA ASN A 682 19.98 -19.64 2.98
C ASN A 682 20.03 -18.12 2.85
N LEU A 683 18.89 -17.47 2.64
CA LEU A 683 18.79 -16.00 2.64
C LEU A 683 19.11 -15.41 4.01
N ALA A 684 18.67 -16.06 5.09
CA ALA A 684 19.02 -15.65 6.44
C ALA A 684 20.52 -15.79 6.72
N VAL A 685 21.19 -16.84 6.21
CA VAL A 685 22.65 -16.99 6.31
C VAL A 685 23.37 -15.85 5.61
N SER A 686 22.96 -15.50 4.38
CA SER A 686 23.67 -14.48 3.59
C SER A 686 23.49 -13.08 4.13
N THR A 687 22.35 -12.79 4.74
CA THR A 687 22.00 -11.45 5.28
C THR A 687 22.20 -11.31 6.79
N GLY A 688 22.55 -12.40 7.48
CA GLY A 688 22.64 -12.44 8.94
C GLY A 688 21.30 -12.18 9.63
N ALA A 689 20.18 -12.51 8.96
CA ALA A 689 18.84 -12.22 9.44
C ALA A 689 18.34 -13.24 10.47
N VAL A 690 17.53 -12.78 11.42
CA VAL A 690 16.80 -13.63 12.36
C VAL A 690 15.51 -14.11 11.70
N ILE A 691 15.17 -15.40 11.87
CA ILE A 691 13.96 -15.99 11.29
C ILE A 691 12.84 -16.03 12.33
N PHE A 692 11.71 -15.40 12.01
CA PHE A 692 10.48 -15.48 12.79
C PHE A 692 9.40 -16.26 12.05
N GLY A 693 8.89 -17.31 12.69
CA GLY A 693 7.77 -18.11 12.22
C GLY A 693 6.52 -17.87 13.07
N PHE A 694 5.49 -17.27 12.50
CA PHE A 694 4.17 -17.13 13.14
C PHE A 694 3.26 -18.28 12.70
N ASN A 695 2.90 -19.16 13.65
CA ASN A 695 2.06 -20.35 13.46
C ASN A 695 2.53 -21.31 12.34
N VAL A 696 3.80 -21.18 11.91
CA VAL A 696 4.42 -22.01 10.88
C VAL A 696 5.61 -22.78 11.43
N ARG A 697 5.96 -23.88 10.76
CA ARG A 697 7.13 -24.70 11.11
C ARG A 697 8.12 -24.75 9.97
N ALA A 698 9.40 -24.85 10.33
CA ALA A 698 10.47 -25.11 9.37
C ALA A 698 10.44 -26.56 8.88
N ASP A 699 10.71 -26.72 7.59
CA ASP A 699 10.90 -28.01 6.95
C ASP A 699 12.17 -28.69 7.45
N SER A 700 12.26 -30.01 7.26
CA SER A 700 13.38 -30.81 7.73
C SER A 700 14.72 -30.39 7.08
N SER A 701 14.71 -29.99 5.82
CA SER A 701 15.88 -29.42 5.12
C SER A 701 16.27 -28.06 5.71
N ALA A 702 15.31 -27.15 5.87
CA ALA A 702 15.54 -25.82 6.44
C ALA A 702 16.12 -25.91 7.85
N ARG A 703 15.57 -26.78 8.72
CA ARG A 703 16.07 -26.97 10.09
C ARG A 703 17.54 -27.40 10.14
N ARG A 704 17.97 -28.30 9.24
CA ARG A 704 19.38 -28.72 9.15
C ARG A 704 20.32 -27.57 8.80
N VAL A 705 19.91 -26.69 7.87
CA VAL A 705 20.69 -25.52 7.47
C VAL A 705 20.79 -24.51 8.61
N ILE A 706 19.69 -24.28 9.33
CA ILE A 706 19.60 -23.37 10.48
C ILE A 706 20.52 -23.86 11.61
N GLU A 707 20.42 -25.15 11.99
CA GLU A 707 21.27 -25.74 13.05
C GLU A 707 22.75 -25.76 12.66
N LYS A 708 23.08 -26.05 11.40
CA LYS A 708 24.46 -26.10 10.93
C LYS A 708 25.15 -24.73 10.97
N ASN A 709 24.42 -23.66 10.67
CA ASN A 709 24.96 -22.31 10.60
C ASN A 709 24.72 -21.49 11.88
N GLY A 710 23.97 -22.03 12.85
CA GLY A 710 23.66 -21.33 14.10
C GLY A 710 22.76 -20.11 13.93
N ILE A 711 21.79 -20.16 13.01
CA ILE A 711 20.83 -19.08 12.81
C ILE A 711 19.76 -19.13 13.91
N ASP A 712 19.41 -17.96 14.44
CA ASP A 712 18.30 -17.84 15.39
C ASP A 712 16.94 -18.01 14.70
N LEU A 713 16.22 -19.06 15.10
CA LEU A 713 14.86 -19.36 14.66
C LEU A 713 13.92 -19.33 15.86
N ARG A 714 12.91 -18.45 15.82
CA ARG A 714 11.88 -18.37 16.87
C ARG A 714 10.48 -18.59 16.29
N TYR A 715 9.69 -19.35 17.03
CA TYR A 715 8.29 -19.64 16.69
C TYR A 715 7.38 -18.92 17.67
N TYR A 716 6.30 -18.36 17.13
CA TYR A 716 5.30 -17.67 17.92
C TYR A 716 3.91 -18.07 17.46
N SER A 717 2.97 -17.97 18.38
CA SER A 717 1.54 -18.18 18.15
C SER A 717 0.71 -16.95 18.48
N VAL A 718 1.33 -15.91 19.06
CA VAL A 718 0.69 -14.67 19.46
C VAL A 718 1.54 -13.51 18.92
N ILE A 719 0.89 -12.52 18.30
CA ILE A 719 1.59 -11.40 17.64
C ILE A 719 2.39 -10.54 18.63
N TYR A 720 1.91 -10.35 19.86
CA TYR A 720 2.58 -9.56 20.89
C TYR A 720 3.97 -10.09 21.22
N ASP A 721 4.11 -11.41 21.34
CA ASP A 721 5.37 -12.03 21.71
C ASP A 721 6.47 -11.72 20.66
N ILE A 722 6.10 -11.64 19.37
CA ILE A 722 7.01 -11.24 18.30
C ILE A 722 7.43 -9.78 18.47
N VAL A 723 6.44 -8.90 18.60
CA VAL A 723 6.66 -7.45 18.69
C VAL A 723 7.53 -7.10 19.91
N ASP A 724 7.27 -7.74 21.04
CA ASP A 724 8.02 -7.55 22.28
C ASP A 724 9.44 -8.07 22.16
N ASP A 725 9.64 -9.26 21.57
CA ASP A 725 10.98 -9.81 21.39
C ASP A 725 11.82 -9.01 20.38
N VAL A 726 11.21 -8.48 19.33
CA VAL A 726 11.89 -7.54 18.42
C VAL A 726 12.25 -6.25 19.16
N THR A 727 11.33 -5.70 19.95
CA THR A 727 11.59 -4.49 20.76
C THR A 727 12.74 -4.71 21.75
N LYS A 728 12.78 -5.87 22.41
CA LYS A 728 13.90 -6.27 23.29
C LYS A 728 15.21 -6.41 22.52
N ALA A 729 15.19 -7.04 21.34
CA ALA A 729 16.38 -7.17 20.51
C ALA A 729 16.95 -5.80 20.10
N LEU A 730 16.08 -4.86 19.70
CA LEU A 730 16.46 -3.49 19.37
C LEU A 730 17.03 -2.76 20.59
N SER A 731 16.42 -2.92 21.76
CA SER A 731 16.91 -2.30 23.00
C SER A 731 18.31 -2.79 23.38
N GLY A 732 18.64 -4.05 23.09
CA GLY A 732 19.98 -4.60 23.29
C GLY A 732 21.02 -4.11 22.28
N MET A 733 20.58 -3.59 21.13
CA MET A 733 21.46 -3.01 20.11
C MET A 733 21.75 -1.52 20.33
N LEU A 734 20.93 -0.83 21.14
CA LEU A 734 21.13 0.58 21.47
C LEU A 734 22.48 0.78 22.17
N SER A 735 23.14 1.89 21.83
CA SER A 735 24.39 2.25 22.49
C SER A 735 24.06 2.82 23.88
N PRO A 736 24.75 2.41 24.95
CA PRO A 736 24.46 2.92 26.28
C PRO A 736 24.77 4.42 26.37
N GLU A 737 23.83 5.22 26.87
CA GLU A 737 24.07 6.63 27.17
C GLU A 737 24.93 6.77 28.43
N PHE A 738 26.10 7.38 28.30
CA PHE A 738 26.96 7.67 29.44
C PHE A 738 26.49 8.95 30.13
N LYS A 739 25.85 8.81 31.30
CA LYS A 739 25.53 9.96 32.17
C LYS A 739 26.70 10.22 33.11
N GLU A 740 27.38 11.34 32.91
CA GLU A 740 28.45 11.78 33.81
C GLU A 740 27.85 12.38 35.09
N SER A 741 28.14 11.77 36.24
CA SER A 741 27.78 12.31 37.55
C SER A 741 29.01 12.96 38.20
N ILE A 742 28.89 14.22 38.63
CA ILE A 742 29.95 14.91 39.37
C ILE A 742 30.09 14.26 40.74
N VAL A 743 31.31 13.81 41.07
CA VAL A 743 31.59 13.05 42.29
C VAL A 743 32.13 13.94 43.41
N GLY A 744 32.78 15.04 43.04
CA GLY A 744 33.24 16.07 43.96
C GLY A 744 33.82 17.26 43.20
N VAL A 745 33.91 18.38 43.90
CA VAL A 745 34.45 19.65 43.40
C VAL A 745 35.52 20.14 44.37
N ALA A 746 36.69 20.49 43.84
CA ALA A 746 37.80 21.05 44.61
C ALA A 746 38.20 22.42 44.06
N GLU A 747 38.30 23.41 44.95
CA GLU A 747 38.74 24.76 44.59
C GLU A 747 40.25 24.91 44.83
N VAL A 748 40.95 25.42 43.83
CA VAL A 748 42.39 25.66 43.88
C VAL A 748 42.68 26.93 44.67
N ARG A 749 43.44 26.79 45.76
CA ARG A 749 43.87 27.90 46.61
C ARG A 749 45.27 28.39 46.32
N ASP A 750 46.17 27.48 45.99
CA ASP A 750 47.57 27.81 45.73
C ASP A 750 48.15 26.86 44.69
N VAL A 751 49.23 27.28 44.01
CA VAL A 751 49.84 26.48 42.93
C VAL A 751 51.33 26.33 43.19
N PHE A 752 51.77 25.08 43.28
CA PHE A 752 53.16 24.70 43.56
C PHE A 752 53.81 24.07 42.33
N THR A 753 55.07 24.39 42.07
CA THR A 753 55.81 23.75 40.98
C THR A 753 56.63 22.58 41.50
N SER A 754 56.35 21.37 41.01
CA SER A 754 57.09 20.15 41.32
C SER A 754 57.97 19.71 40.14
N PRO A 755 59.25 19.35 40.36
CA PRO A 755 60.14 18.88 39.28
C PRO A 755 59.65 17.61 38.57
N LYS A 756 58.82 16.79 39.24
CA LYS A 756 58.39 15.48 38.76
C LYS A 756 57.01 15.48 38.09
N PHE A 757 56.11 16.35 38.54
CA PHE A 757 54.68 16.33 38.15
C PHE A 757 54.18 17.68 37.61
N GLY A 758 55.08 18.64 37.34
CA GLY A 758 54.71 19.96 36.85
C GLY A 758 53.99 20.82 37.90
N SER A 759 52.96 21.55 37.49
CA SER A 759 52.15 22.39 38.37
C SER A 759 51.20 21.53 39.22
N ILE A 760 51.34 21.59 40.54
CA ILE A 760 50.47 20.94 41.52
C ILE A 760 49.56 22.00 42.14
N ALA A 761 48.25 21.80 42.02
CA ALA A 761 47.23 22.64 42.60
C ALA A 761 46.97 22.24 44.06
N GLY A 762 47.33 23.09 45.01
CA GLY A 762 46.89 23.01 46.39
C GLY A 762 45.42 23.38 46.47
N SER A 763 44.56 22.38 46.62
CA SER A 763 43.11 22.51 46.49
C SER A 763 42.40 22.08 47.76
N MET A 764 41.21 22.65 48.00
CA MET A 764 40.32 22.20 49.07
C MET A 764 39.04 21.64 48.45
N VAL A 765 38.66 20.43 48.86
CA VAL A 765 37.41 19.82 48.42
C VAL A 765 36.24 20.54 49.07
N ILE A 766 35.40 21.22 48.27
CA ILE A 766 34.21 21.95 48.73
C ILE A 766 33.01 21.00 48.84
N GLU A 767 32.90 20.08 47.89
CA GLU A 767 31.76 19.20 47.78
C GLU A 767 32.19 17.80 47.33
N GLY A 768 31.53 16.78 47.84
CA GLY A 768 31.76 15.39 47.44
C GLY A 768 33.13 14.83 47.83
N THR A 769 33.67 13.94 46.99
CA THR A 769 34.95 13.25 47.24
C THR A 769 35.74 13.15 45.93
N VAL A 770 36.98 13.58 45.96
CA VAL A 770 37.89 13.51 44.80
C VAL A 770 38.59 12.15 44.80
N TYR A 771 38.48 11.42 43.70
CA TYR A 771 39.12 10.13 43.49
C TYR A 771 40.24 10.24 42.46
N ARG A 772 41.35 9.55 42.69
CA ARG A 772 42.51 9.61 41.79
C ARG A 772 42.25 9.09 40.37
N ASN A 773 41.42 8.06 40.22
CA ASN A 773 41.25 7.34 38.94
C ASN A 773 40.04 7.81 38.11
N LYS A 774 39.40 8.92 38.49
CA LYS A 774 38.24 9.45 37.76
C LYS A 774 38.67 10.61 36.85
N PRO A 775 38.00 10.81 35.70
CA PRO A 775 38.24 11.97 34.86
C PRO A 775 37.86 13.25 35.61
N ILE A 776 38.57 14.33 35.31
CA ILE A 776 38.37 15.65 35.91
C ILE A 776 38.16 16.71 34.83
N ARG A 777 37.50 17.79 35.22
CA ARG A 777 37.35 19.00 34.41
C ARG A 777 37.81 20.19 35.21
N VAL A 778 38.74 20.97 34.67
CA VAL A 778 39.17 22.23 35.29
C VAL A 778 38.32 23.36 34.74
N LEU A 779 37.61 24.04 35.63
CA LEU A 779 36.75 25.18 35.36
C LEU A 779 37.36 26.47 35.91
N ARG A 780 37.22 27.57 35.17
CA ARG A 780 37.52 28.93 35.62
C ARG A 780 36.34 29.80 35.28
N ASP A 781 35.80 30.51 36.27
CA ASP A 781 34.56 31.29 36.11
C ASP A 781 33.43 30.45 35.48
N ASP A 782 33.27 29.20 35.93
CA ASP A 782 32.32 28.20 35.44
C ASP A 782 32.49 27.76 33.96
N VAL A 783 33.61 28.09 33.33
CA VAL A 783 33.95 27.65 31.97
C VAL A 783 34.98 26.52 32.01
N VAL A 784 34.67 25.39 31.37
CA VAL A 784 35.61 24.26 31.23
C VAL A 784 36.80 24.68 30.37
N ILE A 785 37.98 24.80 30.99
CA ILE A 785 39.25 25.10 30.31
C ILE A 785 39.92 23.81 29.84
N TYR A 786 39.85 22.76 30.65
CA TYR A 786 40.58 21.52 30.41
C TYR A 786 39.78 20.30 30.87
N GLU A 787 39.83 19.24 30.08
CA GLU A 787 39.30 17.92 30.43
C GLU A 787 40.45 16.92 30.39
N GLY A 788 40.56 16.09 31.44
CA GLY A 788 41.65 15.12 31.50
C GLY A 788 41.58 14.22 32.72
N GLU A 789 42.73 13.68 33.09
CA GLU A 789 42.89 12.76 34.21
C GLU A 789 43.88 13.32 35.24
N LEU A 790 43.70 12.91 36.50
CA LEU A 790 44.65 13.22 37.57
C LEU A 790 45.93 12.38 37.41
N GLU A 791 47.08 13.04 37.42
CA GLU A 791 48.37 12.36 37.44
C GLU A 791 48.75 11.94 38.86
N SER A 792 48.46 12.81 39.84
CA SER A 792 48.68 12.54 41.26
C SER A 792 47.64 13.21 42.13
N LEU A 793 47.23 12.51 43.19
CA LEU A 793 46.41 13.03 44.27
C LEU A 793 47.15 12.76 45.58
N ARG A 794 47.57 13.83 46.26
CA ARG A 794 48.37 13.76 47.47
C ARG A 794 47.71 14.49 48.61
N ARG A 795 47.86 13.96 49.81
CA ARG A 795 47.54 14.67 51.04
C ARG A 795 48.84 14.88 51.80
N PHE A 796 49.28 16.13 51.88
CA PHE A 796 50.60 16.50 52.40
C PHE A 796 51.75 15.77 51.68
N LYS A 797 52.27 14.69 52.27
CA LYS A 797 53.38 13.88 51.74
C LYS A 797 52.94 12.50 51.23
N ASP A 798 51.71 12.08 51.54
CA ASP A 798 51.22 10.74 51.25
C ASP A 798 50.34 10.74 50.00
N ASP A 799 50.51 9.73 49.13
CA ASP A 799 49.63 9.51 47.98
C ASP A 799 48.27 9.00 48.50
N ALA A 800 47.20 9.74 48.20
CA ALA A 800 45.84 9.45 48.64
C ALA A 800 44.99 8.95 47.48
N ASN A 801 44.20 7.89 47.71
CA ASN A 801 43.29 7.37 46.69
C ASN A 801 41.97 8.15 46.63
N GLU A 802 41.52 8.67 47.77
CA GLU A 802 40.32 9.50 47.91
C GLU A 802 40.58 10.66 48.88
N VAL A 803 39.96 11.81 48.61
CA VAL A 803 39.96 12.98 49.51
C VAL A 803 38.54 13.46 49.69
N ARG A 804 38.09 13.50 50.95
CA ARG A 804 36.72 13.86 51.33
C ARG A 804 36.54 15.37 51.46
N ASN A 805 35.28 15.81 51.41
CA ASN A 805 34.88 17.20 51.64
C ASN A 805 35.54 17.81 52.89
N GLY A 806 36.01 19.05 52.75
CA GLY A 806 36.61 19.86 53.82
C GLY A 806 38.10 19.59 54.06
N MET A 807 38.71 18.69 53.30
CA MET A 807 40.14 18.38 53.40
C MET A 807 40.95 19.04 52.30
N GLU A 808 42.18 19.44 52.65
CA GLU A 808 43.17 19.95 51.69
C GLU A 808 43.91 18.81 51.00
N CYS A 809 44.10 18.95 49.70
CA CYS A 809 44.85 18.01 48.86
C CYS A 809 45.70 18.74 47.83
N GLY A 810 46.79 18.09 47.42
CA GLY A 810 47.59 18.45 46.26
C GLY A 810 47.11 17.64 45.06
N ILE A 811 46.62 18.33 44.04
CA ILE A 811 46.13 17.76 42.79
C ILE A 811 47.15 18.07 41.69
N GLY A 812 47.73 17.04 41.07
CA GLY A 812 48.53 17.17 39.86
C GLY A 812 47.72 16.72 38.64
N VAL A 813 47.54 17.61 37.67
CA VAL A 813 46.79 17.33 36.44
C VAL A 813 47.74 16.91 35.33
N LYS A 814 47.43 15.79 34.64
CA LYS A 814 48.29 15.26 33.59
C LYS A 814 48.32 16.20 32.39
N ASN A 815 49.51 16.53 31.88
CA ASN A 815 49.71 17.37 30.69
C ASN A 815 49.06 18.77 30.74
N TYR A 816 48.78 19.31 31.93
CA TYR A 816 48.20 20.66 32.09
C TYR A 816 49.00 21.48 33.10
N THR A 817 49.44 22.68 32.70
CA THR A 817 50.37 23.51 33.48
C THR A 817 49.85 24.89 33.86
N ASP A 818 48.75 25.39 33.26
CA ASP A 818 48.16 26.72 33.52
C ASP A 818 47.02 26.68 34.55
N VAL A 819 47.26 26.01 35.68
CA VAL A 819 46.34 26.05 36.83
C VAL A 819 46.53 27.37 37.57
N ARG A 820 45.43 28.05 37.92
CA ARG A 820 45.44 29.32 38.66
C ARG A 820 44.65 29.21 39.96
N VAL A 821 44.94 30.13 40.87
CA VAL A 821 44.17 30.29 42.10
C VAL A 821 42.75 30.73 41.76
N GLY A 822 41.75 30.07 42.35
CA GLY A 822 40.32 30.27 42.08
C GLY A 822 39.73 29.37 40.99
N ASP A 823 40.52 28.48 40.39
CA ASP A 823 39.99 27.45 39.48
C ASP A 823 39.27 26.35 40.28
N ASN A 824 38.18 25.79 39.74
CA ASN A 824 37.45 24.65 40.30
C ASN A 824 37.80 23.38 39.50
N ILE A 825 38.01 22.24 40.17
CA ILE A 825 38.41 20.95 39.58
C ILE A 825 37.43 19.85 39.95
#